data_AF-A0A2A3ZTR8-F1
#
_entry.id   AF-A0A2A3ZTR8-F1
#
_cell.length_a   1.000
_cell.length_b   1.000
_cell.length_c   1.000
_cell.angle_alpha   90.00
_cell.angle_beta   90.00
_cell.angle_gamma   90.00
#
_symmetry.space_group_name_H-M   'P 1'
#
loop_
_entity.id
_entity.type
_entity.pdbx_description
1 polymer ?
#
loop_
_entity_poly.entity_id
_entity_poly.type
_entity_poly.pdbx_seq_one_letter_code
_entity_poly.pdbx_strand_id
1 'polypeptide(L)'
;MSTFFDGPEFHGMAAGGKISHNPGMGDGMMRELAPFLKAEGIDVDDPNADFTEAEFHAAMEKAQEEYNRRLFTPVGAHRGLALGKLRSFSVAFAEGDIKTAEAVVASLPSDPQDFNPSVAQVTGAAMDLLDEWFTDDVHGPKLGGVMAPKWSAKKSRAVARDILALAHKGRVVDSLDRLIASNSGRPVLEGSMLAVAAAVARLAKRNKVSEQQFVDELMPLDGYPEPVAGTYGSTDRVFQDDQDDQDVQDGPAAEQDLPEWLGGSSAEASAQANPHADPQSVDERMDAVEKTVYEMPLYQRFRDWLAETYDDVDEDSEVFDIAHLLFCIAVSSRADIDEPEGIDDLLDVLESFAVDGQEEAEKTDGESPSTVIFLDSLEALDNYLRFRMDTDENPERWNAARARAEAASMRTDPLPSALMAAVEANALSEEQLAQPLSDNRLVSGVAGILEWIGDSRPLTGTGRVKRADIAEAAEKFGIDAVGVASNARYEDGVNYARSADEVPVLEAMWAVMQSAEITEITGTKVRPGSAADEWKKGEVSADTALPVIGAFIYERLLDVINLVPGEDYGAPAITIAQRLIEILTPDSAPERPDLDLGEVRAERLSTLLEDELQELTELGLLTAGGDTLSVEPVYKRIVAGAALMLLSGPRE
;
A
#
# COMPACT_ATOMS: atom_id res chain seq x y z
N MET A 1 -22.83 10.29 -37.83
CA MET A 1 -23.07 10.62 -36.42
C MET A 1 -23.41 12.09 -36.18
N SER A 2 -23.65 12.94 -37.20
CA SER A 2 -23.80 14.41 -36.98
C SER A 2 -25.24 14.92 -36.83
N THR A 3 -26.25 14.05 -36.75
CA THR A 3 -27.66 14.47 -36.64
C THR A 3 -28.29 14.19 -35.27
N PHE A 4 -27.52 13.69 -34.30
CA PHE A 4 -27.99 13.43 -32.94
C PHE A 4 -27.91 14.67 -32.05
N PHE A 5 -26.88 15.50 -32.23
CA PHE A 5 -26.61 16.69 -31.41
C PHE A 5 -27.52 17.89 -31.70
N ASP A 6 -28.17 17.94 -32.87
CA ASP A 6 -29.08 19.04 -33.27
C ASP A 6 -30.57 18.73 -33.02
N GLY A 7 -30.87 17.63 -32.32
CA GLY A 7 -32.25 17.21 -32.04
C GLY A 7 -32.86 17.94 -30.83
N PRO A 8 -34.16 18.31 -30.85
CA PRO A 8 -34.83 18.91 -29.69
C PRO A 8 -34.87 17.99 -28.45
N GLU A 9 -34.67 16.68 -28.61
CA GLU A 9 -34.46 15.73 -27.50
C GLU A 9 -33.12 15.95 -26.78
N PHE A 10 -32.04 16.27 -27.50
CA PHE A 10 -30.72 16.52 -26.90
C PHE A 10 -30.71 17.81 -26.06
N HIS A 11 -31.34 18.88 -26.55
CA HIS A 11 -31.53 20.11 -25.79
C HIS A 11 -32.43 19.94 -24.55
N GLY A 12 -33.37 18.99 -24.59
CA GLY A 12 -34.17 18.60 -23.42
C GLY A 12 -33.36 17.84 -22.36
N MET A 13 -32.38 17.03 -22.76
CA MET A 13 -31.49 16.30 -21.85
C MET A 13 -30.39 17.19 -21.24
N ALA A 14 -29.88 18.18 -21.98
CA ALA A 14 -28.90 19.15 -21.49
C ALA A 14 -29.48 20.10 -20.42
N ALA A 15 -30.75 20.48 -20.52
CA ALA A 15 -31.43 21.32 -19.52
C ALA A 15 -31.75 20.59 -18.20
N GLY A 16 -31.61 19.25 -18.16
CA GLY A 16 -31.94 18.40 -17.01
C GLY A 16 -30.75 17.96 -16.15
N GLY A 17 -29.54 18.47 -16.40
CA GLY A 17 -28.36 18.21 -15.55
C GLY A 17 -27.87 16.75 -15.50
N LYS A 18 -28.21 15.92 -16.50
CA LYS A 18 -27.77 14.50 -16.56
C LYS A 18 -26.89 14.17 -17.77
N ILE A 19 -26.06 15.13 -18.18
CA ILE A 19 -24.92 14.88 -19.07
C ILE A 19 -23.75 15.65 -18.46
N SER A 20 -22.88 14.94 -17.73
CA SER A 20 -21.54 15.45 -17.42
C SER A 20 -20.77 15.50 -18.74
N HIS A 21 -20.41 16.69 -19.20
CA HIS A 21 -19.50 16.84 -20.33
C HIS A 21 -18.09 16.56 -19.82
N ASN A 22 -17.68 15.29 -19.79
CA ASN A 22 -16.25 14.98 -19.69
C ASN A 22 -15.57 15.63 -20.90
N PRO A 23 -14.62 16.57 -20.71
CA PRO A 23 -13.89 17.17 -21.81
C PRO A 23 -13.23 16.05 -22.61
N GLY A 24 -13.41 16.02 -23.93
CA GLY A 24 -12.70 15.04 -24.76
C GLY A 24 -11.19 15.30 -24.74
N MET A 25 -10.37 14.30 -25.12
CA MET A 25 -8.92 14.47 -25.34
C MET A 25 -8.58 15.74 -26.15
N GLY A 26 -9.46 16.14 -27.08
CA GLY A 26 -9.29 17.36 -27.88
C GLY A 26 -9.36 18.66 -27.07
N ASP A 27 -10.24 18.75 -26.06
CA ASP A 27 -10.37 19.96 -25.23
C ASP A 27 -9.18 20.09 -24.25
N GLY A 28 -8.68 18.96 -23.75
CA GLY A 28 -7.45 18.91 -22.96
C GLY A 28 -6.23 19.37 -23.76
N MET A 29 -6.04 18.80 -24.96
CA MET A 29 -4.93 19.18 -25.84
C MET A 29 -5.02 20.64 -26.31
N MET A 30 -6.22 21.17 -26.55
CA MET A 30 -6.40 22.59 -26.88
C MET A 30 -6.06 23.51 -25.72
N ARG A 31 -6.33 23.11 -24.46
CA ARG A 31 -5.94 23.87 -23.27
C ARG A 31 -4.44 23.94 -23.09
N GLU A 32 -3.73 22.84 -23.39
CA GLU A 32 -2.27 22.80 -23.32
C GLU A 32 -1.59 23.57 -24.47
N LEU A 33 -2.20 23.59 -25.66
CA LEU A 33 -1.70 24.36 -26.80
C LEU A 33 -2.05 25.85 -26.74
N ALA A 34 -3.08 26.25 -25.97
CA ALA A 34 -3.56 27.62 -25.88
C ALA A 34 -2.47 28.67 -25.56
N PRO A 35 -1.53 28.46 -24.62
CA PRO A 35 -0.45 29.40 -24.36
C PRO A 35 0.47 29.61 -25.56
N PHE A 36 0.76 28.56 -26.32
CA PHE A 36 1.62 28.59 -27.51
C PHE A 36 0.90 29.23 -28.70
N LEU A 37 -0.39 28.93 -28.89
CA LEU A 37 -1.25 29.60 -29.87
C LEU A 37 -1.32 31.11 -29.61
N LYS A 38 -1.46 31.48 -28.34
CA LYS A 38 -1.48 32.88 -27.91
C LYS A 38 -0.16 33.60 -28.20
N ALA A 39 0.97 32.91 -28.04
CA ALA A 39 2.29 33.44 -28.42
C ALA A 39 2.42 33.68 -29.93
N GLU A 40 1.77 32.87 -30.77
CA GLU A 40 1.66 33.04 -32.22
C GLU A 40 0.57 34.03 -32.66
N GLY A 41 -0.11 34.69 -31.71
CA GLY A 41 -1.12 35.72 -31.96
C GLY A 41 -2.55 35.21 -32.12
N ILE A 42 -2.82 33.94 -31.78
CA ILE A 42 -4.15 33.31 -31.78
C ILE A 42 -4.60 33.10 -30.33
N ASP A 43 -5.51 33.94 -29.85
CA ASP A 43 -6.13 33.76 -28.53
C ASP A 43 -7.44 32.98 -28.67
N VAL A 44 -7.38 31.66 -28.45
CA VAL A 44 -8.55 30.76 -28.52
C VAL A 44 -9.55 30.99 -27.39
N ASP A 45 -9.15 31.68 -26.32
CA ASP A 45 -10.00 32.00 -25.17
C ASP A 45 -10.66 33.39 -25.31
N ASP A 46 -10.27 34.20 -26.31
CA ASP A 46 -10.89 35.50 -26.59
C ASP A 46 -12.10 35.35 -27.54
N PRO A 47 -13.33 35.59 -27.07
CA PRO A 47 -14.53 35.49 -27.89
C PRO A 47 -14.62 36.54 -29.01
N ASN A 48 -13.70 37.51 -29.06
CA ASN A 48 -13.62 38.53 -30.11
C ASN A 48 -12.39 38.38 -31.03
N ALA A 49 -11.61 37.30 -30.88
CA ALA A 49 -10.48 37.05 -31.76
C ALA A 49 -10.93 36.86 -33.21
N ASP A 50 -10.33 37.62 -34.13
CA ASP A 50 -10.58 37.54 -35.58
C ASP A 50 -9.32 37.02 -36.27
N PHE A 51 -9.36 35.75 -36.67
CA PHE A 51 -8.30 35.08 -37.40
C PHE A 51 -8.89 34.19 -38.50
N THR A 52 -8.16 34.04 -39.59
CA THR A 52 -8.54 33.16 -40.69
C THR A 52 -8.20 31.70 -40.38
N GLU A 53 -8.88 30.77 -41.06
CA GLU A 53 -8.57 29.32 -40.96
C GLU A 53 -7.11 29.00 -41.31
N ALA A 54 -6.53 29.74 -42.26
CA ALA A 54 -5.12 29.59 -42.64
C ALA A 54 -4.15 30.07 -41.56
N GLU A 55 -4.46 31.18 -40.87
CA GLU A 55 -3.67 31.70 -39.75
C GLU A 55 -3.76 30.76 -38.55
N PHE A 56 -4.95 30.22 -38.26
CA PHE A 56 -5.14 29.22 -37.22
C PHE A 56 -4.33 27.95 -37.48
N HIS A 57 -4.40 27.38 -38.70
CA HIS A 57 -3.62 26.18 -39.03
C HIS A 57 -2.11 26.41 -38.97
N ALA A 58 -1.61 27.57 -39.41
CA ALA A 58 -0.19 27.89 -39.33
C ALA A 58 0.29 28.11 -37.88
N ALA A 59 -0.56 28.73 -37.03
CA ALA A 59 -0.28 28.88 -35.62
C ALA A 59 -0.34 27.54 -34.87
N MET A 60 -1.30 26.67 -35.20
CA MET A 60 -1.39 25.31 -34.66
C MET A 60 -0.16 24.47 -34.99
N GLU A 61 0.36 24.54 -36.22
CA GLU A 61 1.57 23.82 -36.63
C GLU A 61 2.77 24.23 -35.77
N LYS A 62 2.98 25.54 -35.58
CA LYS A 62 4.06 26.05 -34.74
C LYS A 62 3.87 25.81 -33.25
N ALA A 63 2.65 25.99 -32.74
CA ALA A 63 2.31 25.74 -31.34
C ALA A 63 2.53 24.27 -30.99
N GLN A 64 2.18 23.36 -31.90
CA GLN A 64 2.45 21.94 -31.75
C GLN A 64 3.97 21.63 -31.82
N GLU A 65 4.72 22.29 -32.71
CA GLU A 65 6.19 22.19 -32.74
C GLU A 65 6.84 22.66 -31.43
N GLU A 66 6.41 23.79 -30.86
CA GLU A 66 6.93 24.30 -29.59
C GLU A 66 6.52 23.42 -28.39
N TYR A 67 5.27 22.97 -28.37
CA TYR A 67 4.78 22.04 -27.35
C TYR A 67 5.55 20.72 -27.38
N ASN A 68 5.72 20.12 -28.57
CA ASN A 68 6.51 18.90 -28.73
C ASN A 68 7.96 19.14 -28.27
N ARG A 69 8.58 20.26 -28.67
CA ARG A 69 9.94 20.60 -28.23
C ARG A 69 10.05 20.66 -26.71
N ARG A 70 9.08 21.26 -26.03
CA ARG A 70 9.01 21.30 -24.56
C ARG A 70 8.91 19.89 -23.96
N LEU A 71 8.10 19.01 -24.56
CA LEU A 71 7.93 17.62 -24.11
C LEU A 71 9.24 16.82 -24.15
N PHE A 72 10.09 17.07 -25.16
CA PHE A 72 11.40 16.42 -25.34
C PHE A 72 12.57 17.18 -24.71
N THR A 73 12.34 18.28 -23.98
CA THR A 73 13.42 19.02 -23.30
C THR A 73 13.13 19.09 -21.81
N PRO A 74 13.41 17.99 -21.06
CA PRO A 74 13.18 17.99 -19.61
C PRO A 74 14.14 18.95 -18.90
N VAL A 75 13.63 19.60 -17.85
CA VAL A 75 14.35 20.54 -16.97
C VAL A 75 14.06 20.18 -15.51
N GLY A 76 14.92 20.64 -14.58
CA GLY A 76 14.73 20.41 -13.14
C GLY A 76 14.59 18.92 -12.79
N ALA A 77 13.65 18.60 -11.90
CA ALA A 77 13.37 17.24 -11.41
C ALA A 77 13.20 16.22 -12.54
N HIS A 78 12.39 16.51 -13.57
CA HIS A 78 12.18 15.58 -14.69
C HIS A 78 13.44 15.34 -15.51
N ARG A 79 14.40 16.28 -15.55
CA ARG A 79 15.71 16.03 -16.17
C ARG A 79 16.49 15.03 -15.34
N GLY A 80 16.59 15.24 -14.03
CA GLY A 80 17.22 14.30 -13.10
C GLY A 80 16.61 12.90 -13.19
N LEU A 81 15.29 12.79 -13.19
CA LEU A 81 14.57 11.52 -13.35
C LEU A 81 14.86 10.84 -14.71
N ALA A 82 14.82 11.61 -15.81
CA ALA A 82 15.13 11.09 -17.14
C ALA A 82 16.57 10.56 -17.22
N LEU A 83 17.52 11.29 -16.65
CA LEU A 83 18.91 10.85 -16.51
C LEU A 83 19.01 9.60 -15.64
N GLY A 84 18.27 9.52 -14.53
CA GLY A 84 18.18 8.35 -13.67
C GLY A 84 17.78 7.08 -14.44
N LYS A 85 16.73 7.13 -15.24
CA LYS A 85 16.31 5.98 -16.09
C LYS A 85 17.37 5.62 -17.13
N LEU A 86 18.09 6.60 -17.69
CA LEU A 86 19.22 6.36 -18.59
C LEU A 86 20.42 5.72 -17.88
N ARG A 87 20.69 6.11 -16.63
CA ARG A 87 21.71 5.48 -15.76
C ARG A 87 21.36 4.00 -15.55
N SER A 88 20.17 3.70 -15.02
CA SER A 88 19.71 2.34 -14.73
C SER A 88 19.76 1.44 -15.97
N PHE A 89 19.27 1.94 -17.11
CA PHE A 89 19.34 1.20 -18.37
C PHE A 89 20.79 0.93 -18.80
N SER A 90 21.68 1.93 -18.71
CA SER A 90 23.07 1.80 -19.14
C SER A 90 23.87 0.82 -18.29
N VAL A 91 23.62 0.80 -16.97
CA VAL A 91 24.26 -0.11 -16.01
C VAL A 91 23.78 -1.55 -16.24
N ALA A 92 22.46 -1.79 -16.24
CA ALA A 92 21.89 -3.12 -16.49
C ALA A 92 22.37 -3.68 -17.85
N PHE A 93 22.43 -2.82 -18.87
CA PHE A 93 22.93 -3.20 -20.18
C PHE A 93 24.43 -3.58 -20.15
N ALA A 94 25.26 -2.85 -19.40
CA ALA A 94 26.69 -3.13 -19.27
C ALA A 94 26.98 -4.46 -18.56
N GLU A 95 26.16 -4.80 -17.56
CA GLU A 95 26.22 -6.06 -16.81
C GLU A 95 25.69 -7.26 -17.61
N GLY A 96 25.01 -6.99 -18.73
CA GLY A 96 24.41 -8.01 -19.59
C GLY A 96 23.03 -8.46 -19.12
N ASP A 97 22.44 -7.77 -18.15
CA ASP A 97 21.06 -7.98 -17.70
C ASP A 97 20.06 -7.27 -18.63
N ILE A 98 19.78 -7.94 -19.75
CA ILE A 98 18.85 -7.44 -20.75
C ILE A 98 17.42 -7.38 -20.23
N LYS A 99 17.04 -8.24 -19.27
CA LYS A 99 15.66 -8.25 -18.73
C LYS A 99 15.39 -6.97 -17.95
N THR A 100 16.31 -6.60 -17.06
CA THR A 100 16.21 -5.36 -16.29
C THR A 100 16.25 -4.14 -17.21
N ALA A 101 17.10 -4.14 -18.24
CA ALA A 101 17.11 -3.07 -19.23
C ALA A 101 15.77 -2.96 -20.00
N GLU A 102 15.13 -4.09 -20.35
CA GLU A 102 13.79 -4.09 -20.97
C GLU A 102 12.71 -3.60 -20.01
N ALA A 103 12.81 -3.92 -18.72
CA ALA A 103 11.89 -3.46 -17.68
C ALA A 103 11.94 -1.94 -17.49
N VAL A 104 13.15 -1.34 -17.50
CA VAL A 104 13.32 0.12 -17.43
C VAL A 104 12.62 0.83 -18.61
N VAL A 105 12.64 0.24 -19.81
CA VAL A 105 11.91 0.79 -20.95
C VAL A 105 10.39 0.65 -20.76
N ALA A 106 9.96 -0.47 -20.22
CA ALA A 106 8.54 -0.78 -20.04
C ALA A 106 7.86 0.07 -18.96
N SER A 107 8.62 0.54 -17.95
CA SER A 107 8.10 1.37 -16.85
C SER A 107 7.90 2.84 -17.20
N LEU A 108 8.29 3.30 -18.40
CA LEU A 108 8.17 4.71 -18.76
C LEU A 108 6.74 5.08 -19.20
N PRO A 109 6.07 6.03 -18.50
CA PRO A 109 4.75 6.49 -18.87
C PRO A 109 4.76 7.35 -20.14
N SER A 110 3.59 7.53 -20.77
CA SER A 110 3.42 8.41 -21.92
C SER A 110 3.64 9.88 -21.56
N ASP A 111 3.14 10.27 -20.39
CA ASP A 111 3.13 11.62 -19.85
C ASP A 111 3.96 11.67 -18.57
N PRO A 112 4.55 12.82 -18.21
CA PRO A 112 5.40 12.92 -17.04
C PRO A 112 4.58 12.78 -15.75
N GLN A 113 5.14 12.05 -14.78
CA GLN A 113 4.65 11.92 -13.41
C GLN A 113 5.71 12.46 -12.45
N ASP A 114 5.33 12.66 -11.19
CA ASP A 114 6.19 13.31 -10.19
C ASP A 114 7.47 12.50 -9.89
N PHE A 115 7.37 11.17 -9.92
CA PHE A 115 8.49 10.26 -9.73
C PHE A 115 8.98 9.57 -11.02
N ASN A 116 8.24 9.69 -12.13
CA ASN A 116 8.61 9.05 -13.40
C ASN A 116 8.69 10.04 -14.57
N PRO A 117 9.80 10.04 -15.32
CA PRO A 117 9.91 10.83 -16.53
C PRO A 117 9.11 10.17 -17.66
N SER A 118 8.58 10.98 -18.57
CA SER A 118 7.88 10.43 -19.74
C SER A 118 8.82 9.83 -20.78
N VAL A 119 8.28 8.99 -21.66
CA VAL A 119 8.98 8.48 -22.85
C VAL A 119 9.64 9.60 -23.66
N ALA A 120 8.96 10.74 -23.81
CA ALA A 120 9.48 11.87 -24.56
C ALA A 120 10.66 12.55 -23.84
N GLN A 121 10.56 12.74 -22.53
CA GLN A 121 11.63 13.34 -21.73
C GLN A 121 12.90 12.48 -21.74
N VAL A 122 12.77 11.17 -21.55
CA VAL A 122 13.92 10.24 -21.63
C VAL A 122 14.53 10.23 -23.04
N THR A 123 13.69 10.20 -24.07
CA THR A 123 14.16 10.24 -25.46
C THR A 123 14.96 11.50 -25.74
N GLY A 124 14.43 12.66 -25.35
CA GLY A 124 15.06 13.96 -25.55
C GLY A 124 16.37 14.11 -24.78
N ALA A 125 16.37 13.79 -23.47
CA ALA A 125 17.58 13.79 -22.65
C ALA A 125 18.68 12.89 -23.23
N ALA A 126 18.32 11.70 -23.72
CA ALA A 126 19.28 10.79 -24.36
C ALA A 126 19.88 11.39 -25.64
N MET A 127 19.08 12.07 -26.45
CA MET A 127 19.55 12.70 -27.69
C MET A 127 20.45 13.90 -27.43
N ASP A 128 20.09 14.74 -26.45
CA ASP A 128 20.89 15.88 -26.01
C ASP A 128 22.29 15.41 -25.53
N LEU A 129 22.34 14.39 -24.66
CA LEU A 129 23.60 13.81 -24.19
C LEU A 129 24.46 13.27 -25.33
N LEU A 130 23.84 12.62 -26.32
CA LEU A 130 24.58 12.06 -27.45
C LEU A 130 25.16 13.16 -28.34
N ASP A 131 24.42 14.24 -28.62
CA ASP A 131 24.98 15.36 -29.36
C ASP A 131 26.09 16.05 -28.54
N GLU A 132 25.91 16.24 -27.24
CA GLU A 132 26.92 16.79 -26.34
C GLU A 132 28.21 15.95 -26.33
N TRP A 133 28.13 14.67 -25.98
CA TRP A 133 29.31 13.81 -25.83
C TRP A 133 30.06 13.57 -27.14
N PHE A 134 29.37 13.53 -28.29
CA PHE A 134 30.03 13.31 -29.58
C PHE A 134 30.63 14.57 -30.18
N THR A 135 30.14 15.75 -29.79
CA THR A 135 30.68 17.04 -30.25
C THR A 135 31.71 17.64 -29.29
N ASP A 136 31.74 17.17 -28.04
CA ASP A 136 32.72 17.55 -27.05
C ASP A 136 34.16 17.11 -27.43
N ASP A 137 35.13 17.98 -27.13
CA ASP A 137 36.55 17.80 -27.46
C ASP A 137 37.22 16.70 -26.61
N VAL A 138 36.67 16.39 -25.43
CA VAL A 138 37.21 15.38 -24.48
C VAL A 138 36.68 13.98 -24.79
N HIS A 139 35.37 13.85 -25.01
CA HIS A 139 34.67 12.57 -25.20
C HIS A 139 34.57 12.15 -26.67
N GLY A 140 34.31 13.09 -27.59
CA GLY A 140 34.07 12.83 -29.01
C GLY A 140 35.15 11.97 -29.69
N PRO A 141 36.47 12.26 -29.51
CA PRO A 141 37.54 11.45 -30.10
C PRO A 141 37.57 9.99 -29.63
N LYS A 142 37.04 9.67 -28.44
CA LYS A 142 37.02 8.32 -27.86
C LYS A 142 35.84 7.47 -28.35
N LEU A 143 34.78 8.14 -28.81
CA LEU A 143 33.53 7.55 -29.29
C LEU A 143 33.60 7.06 -30.74
N GLY A 144 34.68 7.35 -31.46
CA GLY A 144 34.92 6.85 -32.81
C GLY A 144 34.74 5.32 -32.95
N GLY A 145 33.83 4.92 -33.83
CA GLY A 145 33.55 3.50 -34.15
C GLY A 145 32.73 2.76 -33.10
N VAL A 146 31.97 3.46 -32.26
CA VAL A 146 30.92 2.87 -31.43
C VAL A 146 29.86 2.21 -32.31
N MET A 147 29.33 1.07 -31.84
CA MET A 147 28.41 0.24 -32.61
C MET A 147 27.13 0.03 -31.82
N ALA A 148 25.99 0.03 -32.53
CA ALA A 148 24.70 -0.27 -31.93
C ALA A 148 24.70 -1.69 -31.30
N PRO A 149 24.41 -1.78 -29.99
CA PRO A 149 24.40 -3.05 -29.27
C PRO A 149 23.34 -4.02 -29.81
N LYS A 150 23.42 -5.28 -29.37
CA LYS A 150 22.32 -6.24 -29.66
C LYS A 150 21.13 -5.89 -28.78
N TRP A 151 19.94 -6.04 -29.35
CA TRP A 151 18.67 -5.82 -28.68
C TRP A 151 17.63 -6.80 -29.24
N SER A 152 16.62 -7.15 -28.46
CA SER A 152 15.55 -8.07 -28.83
C SER A 152 14.78 -7.57 -30.07
N ALA A 153 14.45 -6.27 -30.08
CA ALA A 153 13.81 -5.62 -31.22
C ALA A 153 14.83 -5.18 -32.29
N LYS A 154 14.79 -5.84 -33.46
CA LYS A 154 15.65 -5.52 -34.61
C LYS A 154 15.48 -4.08 -35.12
N LYS A 155 14.26 -3.53 -35.02
CA LYS A 155 13.94 -2.17 -35.47
C LYS A 155 14.64 -1.13 -34.59
N SER A 156 14.54 -1.25 -33.27
CA SER A 156 15.18 -0.35 -32.31
C SER A 156 16.70 -0.35 -32.43
N ARG A 157 17.30 -1.52 -32.68
CA ARG A 157 18.74 -1.62 -33.01
C ARG A 157 19.12 -0.87 -34.30
N ALA A 158 18.28 -0.94 -35.32
CA ALA A 158 18.51 -0.21 -36.56
C ALA A 158 18.44 1.32 -36.33
N VAL A 159 17.47 1.76 -35.52
CA VAL A 159 17.34 3.16 -35.08
C VAL A 159 18.54 3.62 -34.27
N ALA A 160 19.01 2.82 -33.30
CA ALA A 160 20.22 3.13 -32.52
C ALA A 160 21.45 3.35 -33.43
N ARG A 161 21.60 2.54 -34.49
CA ARG A 161 22.67 2.71 -35.46
C ARG A 161 22.55 4.03 -36.24
N ASP A 162 21.33 4.40 -36.61
CA ASP A 162 21.07 5.64 -37.32
C ASP A 162 21.29 6.86 -36.40
N ILE A 163 20.88 6.77 -35.13
CA ILE A 163 21.16 7.77 -34.07
C ILE A 163 22.66 7.95 -33.87
N LEU A 164 23.44 6.87 -33.69
CA LEU A 164 24.90 6.97 -33.53
C LEU A 164 25.58 7.62 -34.76
N ALA A 165 25.05 7.40 -35.97
CA ALA A 165 25.55 8.04 -37.18
C ALA A 165 25.20 9.53 -37.26
N LEU A 166 24.11 9.96 -36.61
CA LEU A 166 23.72 11.36 -36.46
C LEU A 166 24.52 12.05 -35.35
N ALA A 167 24.79 11.37 -34.23
CA ALA A 167 25.59 11.86 -33.10
C ALA A 167 26.99 12.27 -33.54
N HIS A 168 27.64 11.49 -34.41
CA HIS A 168 28.91 11.86 -35.03
C HIS A 168 28.91 13.19 -35.81
N LYS A 169 27.73 13.75 -36.09
CA LYS A 169 27.57 15.03 -36.77
C LYS A 169 27.01 16.13 -35.86
N GLY A 170 26.68 15.83 -34.60
CA GLY A 170 25.99 16.75 -33.69
C GLY A 170 24.61 17.14 -34.21
N ARG A 171 23.80 16.15 -34.63
CA ARG A 171 22.51 16.37 -35.31
C ARG A 171 21.41 15.40 -34.88
N VAL A 172 21.56 14.76 -33.71
CA VAL A 172 20.56 13.81 -33.21
C VAL A 172 19.28 14.56 -32.86
N VAL A 173 19.36 15.64 -32.07
CA VAL A 173 18.23 16.46 -31.65
C VAL A 173 17.51 17.06 -32.86
N ASP A 174 18.25 17.66 -33.77
CA ASP A 174 17.75 18.20 -35.06
C ASP A 174 17.02 17.17 -35.93
N SER A 175 17.23 15.87 -35.68
CA SER A 175 16.68 14.77 -36.47
C SER A 175 15.54 14.03 -35.77
N LEU A 176 15.14 14.44 -34.57
CA LEU A 176 14.13 13.76 -33.74
C LEU A 176 12.80 13.55 -34.49
N ASP A 177 12.20 14.61 -35.04
CA ASP A 177 10.91 14.52 -35.75
C ASP A 177 10.97 13.54 -36.92
N ARG A 178 12.07 13.57 -37.67
CA ARG A 178 12.31 12.66 -38.79
C ARG A 178 12.44 11.22 -38.31
N LEU A 179 13.13 10.99 -37.19
CA LEU A 179 13.32 9.66 -36.62
C LEU A 179 11.99 9.09 -36.15
N ILE A 180 11.15 9.87 -35.44
CA ILE A 180 9.83 9.47 -34.98
C ILE A 180 8.90 9.18 -36.17
N ALA A 181 8.83 10.09 -37.16
CA ALA A 181 7.99 9.91 -38.34
C ALA A 181 8.35 8.64 -39.13
N SER A 182 9.65 8.28 -39.16
CA SER A 182 10.13 7.11 -39.91
C SER A 182 10.03 5.80 -39.12
N ASN A 183 10.06 5.84 -37.78
CA ASN A 183 10.26 4.65 -36.96
C ASN A 183 9.23 4.43 -35.84
N SER A 184 8.29 5.33 -35.61
CA SER A 184 7.40 5.43 -34.42
C SER A 184 8.17 5.68 -33.11
N GLY A 185 7.49 6.19 -32.08
CA GLY A 185 8.13 6.66 -30.83
C GLY A 185 8.92 5.60 -30.07
N ARG A 186 8.32 4.42 -29.82
CA ARG A 186 8.97 3.36 -29.02
C ARG A 186 10.32 2.86 -29.59
N PRO A 187 10.46 2.56 -30.89
CA PRO A 187 11.77 2.24 -31.46
C PRO A 187 12.80 3.38 -31.39
N VAL A 188 12.35 4.65 -31.31
CA VAL A 188 13.23 5.80 -31.14
C VAL A 188 13.71 5.92 -29.70
N LEU A 189 12.83 5.74 -28.71
CA LEU A 189 13.18 5.63 -27.30
C LEU A 189 14.20 4.51 -27.06
N GLU A 190 13.86 3.27 -27.43
CA GLU A 190 14.77 2.13 -27.25
C GLU A 190 16.08 2.37 -28.00
N GLY A 191 16.01 2.97 -29.20
CA GLY A 191 17.18 3.31 -30.00
C GLY A 191 18.10 4.35 -29.36
N SER A 192 17.56 5.40 -28.73
CA SER A 192 18.32 6.45 -28.07
C SER A 192 18.97 5.93 -26.78
N MET A 193 18.23 5.19 -25.95
CA MET A 193 18.76 4.54 -24.74
C MET A 193 19.90 3.56 -25.08
N LEU A 194 19.75 2.75 -26.14
CA LEU A 194 20.82 1.86 -26.62
C LEU A 194 22.05 2.61 -27.12
N ALA A 195 21.88 3.78 -27.74
CA ALA A 195 22.98 4.60 -28.21
C ALA A 195 23.75 5.22 -27.03
N VAL A 196 23.04 5.69 -25.99
CA VAL A 196 23.63 6.17 -24.73
C VAL A 196 24.42 5.06 -24.04
N ALA A 197 23.82 3.88 -23.81
CA ALA A 197 24.49 2.74 -23.19
C ALA A 197 25.76 2.33 -23.96
N ALA A 198 25.72 2.36 -25.30
CA ALA A 198 26.88 2.07 -26.14
C ALA A 198 28.00 3.12 -26.00
N ALA A 199 27.64 4.40 -25.86
CA ALA A 199 28.59 5.49 -25.65
C ALA A 199 29.24 5.38 -24.26
N VAL A 200 28.45 5.14 -23.21
CA VAL A 200 28.91 4.89 -21.83
C VAL A 200 29.90 3.73 -21.80
N ALA A 201 29.51 2.55 -22.28
CA ALA A 201 30.37 1.35 -22.27
C ALA A 201 31.67 1.59 -23.07
N ARG A 202 31.60 2.37 -24.16
CA ARG A 202 32.78 2.73 -24.95
C ARG A 202 33.72 3.65 -24.17
N LEU A 203 33.19 4.67 -23.52
CA LEU A 203 33.98 5.67 -22.80
C LEU A 203 34.56 5.10 -21.50
N ALA A 204 33.78 4.37 -20.70
CA ALA A 204 34.24 3.67 -19.51
C ALA A 204 35.45 2.77 -19.83
N LYS A 205 35.33 1.95 -20.89
CA LYS A 205 36.43 1.11 -21.39
C LYS A 205 37.66 1.90 -21.84
N ARG A 206 37.49 3.09 -22.43
CA ARG A 206 38.61 3.94 -22.89
C ARG A 206 39.29 4.66 -21.72
N ASN A 207 38.54 5.02 -20.70
CA ASN A 207 39.02 5.70 -19.50
C ASN A 207 39.49 4.74 -18.40
N LYS A 208 39.21 3.44 -18.52
CA LYS A 208 39.56 2.38 -17.55
C LYS A 208 38.94 2.60 -16.16
N VAL A 209 37.69 3.05 -16.15
CA VAL A 209 36.83 3.19 -14.96
C VAL A 209 35.63 2.27 -15.11
N SER A 210 34.92 1.99 -14.01
CA SER A 210 33.68 1.21 -14.08
C SER A 210 32.59 2.01 -14.81
N GLU A 211 31.66 1.29 -15.43
CA GLU A 211 30.49 1.88 -16.09
C GLU A 211 29.65 2.68 -15.08
N GLN A 212 29.47 2.18 -13.85
CA GLN A 212 28.79 2.90 -12.76
C GLN A 212 29.43 4.27 -12.48
N GLN A 213 30.73 4.28 -12.18
CA GLN A 213 31.46 5.51 -11.88
C GLN A 213 31.38 6.53 -13.02
N PHE A 214 31.35 6.04 -14.26
CA PHE A 214 31.33 6.88 -15.44
C PHE A 214 29.93 7.40 -15.80
N VAL A 215 28.89 6.63 -15.48
CA VAL A 215 27.48 7.03 -15.54
C VAL A 215 27.21 8.14 -14.53
N ASP A 216 27.77 8.05 -13.32
CA ASP A 216 27.64 9.07 -12.28
C ASP A 216 28.30 10.40 -12.68
N GLU A 217 29.46 10.34 -13.36
CA GLU A 217 30.16 11.52 -13.88
C GLU A 217 29.43 12.20 -15.05
N LEU A 218 28.91 11.41 -16.00
CA LEU A 218 28.39 11.94 -17.27
C LEU A 218 26.91 12.35 -17.24
N MET A 219 26.14 11.84 -16.30
CA MET A 219 24.70 12.08 -16.23
C MET A 219 24.34 12.60 -14.84
N PRO A 220 24.91 13.73 -14.36
CA PRO A 220 24.60 14.27 -13.03
C PRO A 220 23.10 14.47 -12.90
N LEU A 221 22.51 14.06 -11.77
CA LEU A 221 21.05 14.07 -11.60
C LEU A 221 20.55 15.48 -11.23
N ASP A 222 21.09 16.50 -11.90
CA ASP A 222 20.82 17.90 -11.62
C ASP A 222 19.30 18.17 -11.60
N GLY A 223 18.81 18.73 -10.49
CA GLY A 223 17.41 19.09 -10.30
C GLY A 223 16.52 18.01 -9.69
N TYR A 224 16.99 16.78 -9.51
CA TYR A 224 16.33 15.77 -8.68
C TYR A 224 17.34 15.25 -7.62
N PRO A 225 16.98 15.16 -6.33
CA PRO A 225 17.94 14.81 -5.28
C PRO A 225 18.69 13.50 -5.61
N GLU A 226 20.03 13.52 -5.48
CA GLU A 226 20.83 12.29 -5.59
C GLU A 226 20.48 11.37 -4.42
N PRO A 227 20.31 10.04 -4.66
CA PRO A 227 20.00 9.12 -3.57
C PRO A 227 21.25 9.01 -2.69
N VAL A 228 21.04 8.93 -1.38
CA VAL A 228 22.18 8.78 -0.46
C VAL A 228 22.78 7.38 -0.63
N ALA A 229 24.11 7.30 -0.68
CA ALA A 229 24.80 6.02 -0.79
C ALA A 229 24.38 5.09 0.36
N GLY A 230 23.92 3.88 0.03
CA GLY A 230 23.36 2.92 1.01
C GLY A 230 21.86 2.69 0.84
N THR A 231 21.09 3.65 0.33
CA THR A 231 19.62 3.55 0.16
C THR A 231 19.13 2.66 -0.98
N TYR A 232 20.01 1.85 -1.60
CA TYR A 232 19.60 0.88 -2.63
C TYR A 232 19.41 -0.51 -2.02
N GLY A 233 18.18 -1.00 -2.03
CA GLY A 233 17.92 -2.42 -2.20
C GLY A 233 18.47 -2.88 -3.56
N SER A 234 19.18 -4.01 -3.59
CA SER A 234 19.61 -4.66 -4.84
C SER A 234 18.43 -4.71 -5.81
N THR A 235 18.69 -4.46 -7.10
CA THR A 235 17.79 -4.58 -8.25
C THR A 235 17.20 -6.00 -8.47
N ASP A 236 17.09 -6.82 -7.42
CA ASP A 236 16.68 -8.23 -7.45
C ASP A 236 15.19 -8.47 -7.15
N ARG A 237 14.38 -7.45 -6.79
CA ARG A 237 12.93 -7.64 -6.54
C ARG A 237 12.02 -7.26 -7.71
N VAL A 238 12.52 -7.37 -8.94
CA VAL A 238 11.67 -7.24 -10.14
C VAL A 238 11.00 -8.60 -10.43
N PHE A 239 9.77 -8.75 -9.93
CA PHE A 239 8.78 -9.81 -10.22
C PHE A 239 9.13 -11.25 -9.79
N GLN A 240 8.75 -11.63 -8.57
CA GLN A 240 8.27 -13.00 -8.32
C GLN A 240 6.75 -13.01 -8.52
N ASP A 241 6.32 -13.32 -9.75
CA ASP A 241 4.96 -13.82 -9.97
C ASP A 241 4.82 -15.20 -9.31
N ASP A 242 3.68 -15.40 -8.67
CA ASP A 242 3.12 -16.63 -8.12
C ASP A 242 3.62 -17.93 -8.80
N GLN A 243 4.59 -18.60 -8.18
CA GLN A 243 4.67 -20.06 -8.12
C GLN A 243 5.76 -20.52 -7.16
N ASP A 244 5.34 -21.37 -6.22
CA ASP A 244 6.09 -22.12 -5.21
C ASP A 244 6.32 -21.40 -3.87
N ASP A 245 5.29 -21.50 -3.01
CA ASP A 245 5.44 -21.59 -1.56
C ASP A 245 6.44 -22.71 -1.21
N GLN A 246 7.70 -22.33 -0.96
CA GLN A 246 8.60 -23.04 -0.05
C GLN A 246 9.87 -22.21 0.22
N ASP A 247 10.04 -21.87 1.50
CA ASP A 247 11.26 -21.34 2.13
C ASP A 247 11.72 -19.94 1.67
N VAL A 248 10.94 -18.91 2.00
CA VAL A 248 11.51 -17.57 2.25
C VAL A 248 12.23 -17.63 3.61
N GLN A 249 13.51 -17.97 3.58
CA GLN A 249 14.39 -17.58 4.68
C GLN A 249 14.68 -16.09 4.52
N ASP A 250 14.21 -15.28 5.47
CA ASP A 250 14.62 -13.89 5.65
C ASP A 250 16.16 -13.83 5.66
N GLY A 251 16.74 -13.43 4.53
CA GLY A 251 18.10 -12.93 4.51
C GLY A 251 18.12 -11.58 5.23
N PRO A 252 19.22 -11.23 5.94
CA PRO A 252 19.30 -9.93 6.57
C PRO A 252 19.09 -8.86 5.50
N ALA A 253 18.18 -7.93 5.75
CA ALA A 253 18.06 -6.69 4.98
C ALA A 253 19.48 -6.15 4.78
N ALA A 254 19.89 -5.95 3.53
CA ALA A 254 21.15 -5.27 3.27
C ALA A 254 21.10 -3.93 4.00
N GLU A 255 22.05 -3.67 4.90
CA GLU A 255 22.16 -2.41 5.66
C GLU A 255 21.99 -1.24 4.69
N GLN A 256 20.81 -0.61 4.69
CA GLN A 256 20.57 0.60 3.93
C GLN A 256 20.97 1.77 4.81
N ASP A 257 22.14 2.36 4.53
CA ASP A 257 22.59 3.52 5.30
C ASP A 257 21.64 4.71 5.09
N LEU A 258 21.07 5.20 6.19
CA LEU A 258 20.19 6.35 6.25
C LEU A 258 20.88 7.65 5.80
N PRO A 259 20.13 8.63 5.24
CA PRO A 259 20.64 9.97 4.99
C PRO A 259 21.14 10.68 6.26
N GLU A 260 22.32 11.29 6.19
CA GLU A 260 22.95 11.99 7.34
C GLU A 260 22.05 13.06 7.99
N TRP A 261 21.16 13.70 7.22
CA TRP A 261 20.23 14.71 7.73
C TRP A 261 18.96 14.14 8.38
N LEU A 262 18.65 12.87 8.12
CA LEU A 262 17.52 12.14 8.73
C LEU A 262 17.93 11.42 10.03
N GLY A 263 19.17 11.59 10.50
CA GLY A 263 19.59 11.20 11.84
C GLY A 263 20.07 9.76 12.03
N GLY A 264 20.36 9.00 10.96
CA GLY A 264 20.79 7.61 11.08
C GLY A 264 22.09 7.38 11.86
N SER A 265 22.27 6.15 12.35
CA SER A 265 23.43 5.71 13.17
C SER A 265 24.81 5.97 12.51
N SER A 266 24.84 6.10 11.19
CA SER A 266 26.03 6.46 10.41
C SER A 266 26.40 7.96 10.48
N ALA A 267 25.52 8.86 10.92
CA ALA A 267 25.85 10.29 11.03
C ALA A 267 26.95 10.53 12.09
N GLU A 268 26.91 9.81 13.22
CA GLU A 268 27.96 9.88 14.25
C GLU A 268 29.26 9.17 13.80
N ALA A 269 29.14 8.07 13.06
CA ALA A 269 30.27 7.31 12.53
C ALA A 269 30.96 8.00 11.34
N SER A 270 30.19 8.64 10.45
CA SER A 270 30.63 9.42 9.28
C SER A 270 31.20 10.77 9.69
N ALA A 271 30.63 11.44 10.70
CA ALA A 271 31.24 12.63 11.32
C ALA A 271 32.62 12.32 11.94
N GLN A 272 32.83 11.09 12.42
CA GLN A 272 34.12 10.61 12.92
C GLN A 272 35.06 10.09 11.81
N ALA A 273 34.52 9.50 10.74
CA ALA A 273 35.29 8.94 9.62
C ALA A 273 35.72 9.98 8.57
N ASN A 274 34.93 11.05 8.39
CA ASN A 274 35.22 12.12 7.44
C ASN A 274 34.89 13.51 8.04
N PRO A 275 35.76 14.08 8.89
CA PRO A 275 35.57 15.40 9.54
C PRO A 275 35.63 16.60 8.57
N HIS A 276 35.47 16.35 7.27
CA HIS A 276 35.45 17.32 6.17
C HIS A 276 34.17 17.25 5.33
N ALA A 277 33.17 16.44 5.72
CA ALA A 277 31.81 16.60 5.17
C ALA A 277 31.35 18.03 5.47
N ASP A 278 30.98 18.77 4.43
CA ASP A 278 30.62 20.19 4.54
C ASP A 278 29.17 20.30 5.01
N PRO A 279 28.88 20.81 6.22
CA PRO A 279 27.51 20.96 6.72
C PRO A 279 26.64 21.80 5.77
N GLN A 280 27.24 22.75 5.05
CA GLN A 280 26.53 23.55 4.05
C GLN A 280 25.98 22.70 2.90
N SER A 281 26.65 21.59 2.56
CA SER A 281 26.18 20.69 1.49
C SER A 281 25.01 19.80 1.91
N VAL A 282 24.81 19.58 3.22
CA VAL A 282 23.69 18.81 3.77
C VAL A 282 22.44 19.69 3.80
N ASP A 283 22.57 20.92 4.30
CA ASP A 283 21.49 21.92 4.32
C ASP A 283 21.03 22.26 2.89
N GLU A 284 21.96 22.46 1.93
CA GLU A 284 21.62 22.72 0.53
C GLU A 284 20.88 21.54 -0.14
N ARG A 285 21.13 20.30 0.29
CA ARG A 285 20.43 19.11 -0.21
C ARG A 285 19.02 19.02 0.38
N MET A 286 18.86 19.30 1.66
CA MET A 286 17.56 19.34 2.33
C MET A 286 16.65 20.40 1.69
N ASP A 287 17.16 21.62 1.50
CA ASP A 287 16.45 22.71 0.82
C ASP A 287 15.98 22.31 -0.60
N ALA A 288 16.80 21.52 -1.32
CA ALA A 288 16.45 21.02 -2.65
C ALA A 288 15.36 19.94 -2.62
N VAL A 289 15.38 19.04 -1.63
CA VAL A 289 14.35 18.01 -1.42
C VAL A 289 13.03 18.67 -1.06
N GLU A 290 13.00 19.54 -0.05
CA GLU A 290 11.80 20.25 0.39
C GLU A 290 11.17 21.03 -0.76
N LYS A 291 12.00 21.80 -1.50
CA LYS A 291 11.54 22.53 -2.68
C LYS A 291 10.91 21.60 -3.71
N THR A 292 11.53 20.44 -3.96
CA THR A 292 10.99 19.46 -4.91
C THR A 292 9.62 18.98 -4.45
N VAL A 293 9.46 18.62 -3.17
CA VAL A 293 8.19 18.16 -2.59
C VAL A 293 7.10 19.22 -2.70
N TYR A 294 7.39 20.49 -2.38
CA TYR A 294 6.40 21.58 -2.51
C TYR A 294 5.95 21.82 -3.95
N GLU A 295 6.80 21.56 -4.93
CA GLU A 295 6.49 21.69 -6.35
C GLU A 295 5.71 20.48 -6.91
N MET A 296 5.60 19.37 -6.18
CA MET A 296 4.90 18.15 -6.63
C MET A 296 3.37 18.28 -6.62
N PRO A 297 2.68 18.14 -7.76
CA PRO A 297 1.23 18.02 -7.84
C PRO A 297 0.62 16.94 -6.95
N LEU A 298 1.26 15.78 -6.80
CA LEU A 298 0.79 14.70 -5.94
C LEU A 298 0.76 15.12 -4.47
N TYR A 299 1.82 15.78 -3.99
CA TYR A 299 1.89 16.29 -2.62
C TYR A 299 0.82 17.36 -2.38
N GLN A 300 0.62 18.28 -3.32
CA GLN A 300 -0.42 19.32 -3.22
C GLN A 300 -1.83 18.71 -3.14
N ARG A 301 -2.14 17.71 -4.00
CA ARG A 301 -3.43 17.00 -3.93
C ARG A 301 -3.62 16.26 -2.62
N PHE A 302 -2.57 15.62 -2.11
CA PHE A 302 -2.63 14.94 -0.82
C PHE A 302 -2.86 15.92 0.33
N ARG A 303 -2.17 17.06 0.32
CA ARG A 303 -2.35 18.14 1.30
C ARG A 303 -3.77 18.71 1.25
N ASP A 304 -4.33 18.93 0.06
CA ASP A 304 -5.72 19.39 -0.10
C ASP A 304 -6.73 18.35 0.45
N TRP A 305 -6.50 17.06 0.16
CA TRP A 305 -7.33 15.96 0.69
C TRP A 305 -7.26 15.85 2.22
N LEU A 306 -6.07 16.01 2.80
CA LEU A 306 -5.89 16.03 4.26
C LEU A 306 -6.68 17.17 4.91
N ALA A 307 -6.62 18.38 4.32
CA ALA A 307 -7.35 19.55 4.81
C ALA A 307 -8.87 19.35 4.76
N GLU A 308 -9.40 18.67 3.73
CA GLU A 308 -10.82 18.32 3.62
C GLU A 308 -11.22 17.22 4.61
N THR A 309 -10.37 16.21 4.81
CA THR A 309 -10.65 15.04 5.65
C THR A 309 -10.75 15.39 7.12
N TYR A 310 -9.88 16.28 7.62
CA TYR A 310 -9.78 16.59 9.04
C TYR A 310 -10.51 17.87 9.47
N ASP A 311 -11.28 18.51 8.58
CA ASP A 311 -12.14 19.69 8.82
C ASP A 311 -11.53 20.72 9.80
N ASP A 312 -10.84 21.74 9.26
CA ASP A 312 -10.27 22.89 10.01
C ASP A 312 -8.89 22.64 10.66
N VAL A 313 -8.00 21.91 10.00
CA VAL A 313 -6.58 21.80 10.38
C VAL A 313 -5.81 23.07 9.97
N ASP A 314 -5.14 23.74 10.92
CA ASP A 314 -4.30 24.91 10.66
C ASP A 314 -3.11 24.54 9.76
N GLU A 315 -2.59 25.48 8.96
CA GLU A 315 -1.45 25.22 8.06
C GLU A 315 -0.19 24.77 8.82
N ASP A 316 -0.08 25.14 10.10
CA ASP A 316 0.98 24.78 11.06
C ASP A 316 0.68 23.49 11.85
N SER A 317 -0.26 22.66 11.41
CA SER A 317 -0.54 21.39 12.08
C SER A 317 0.55 20.36 11.82
N GLU A 318 0.90 19.64 12.88
CA GLU A 318 1.81 18.49 12.88
C GLU A 318 1.47 17.45 11.81
N VAL A 319 0.18 17.27 11.48
CA VAL A 319 -0.24 16.34 10.40
C VAL A 319 0.36 16.71 9.05
N PHE A 320 0.47 18.01 8.74
CA PHE A 320 1.10 18.46 7.49
C PHE A 320 2.62 18.32 7.53
N ASP A 321 3.25 18.57 8.68
CA ASP A 321 4.69 18.40 8.85
C ASP A 321 5.09 16.93 8.68
N ILE A 322 4.32 16.01 9.28
CA ILE A 322 4.55 14.56 9.16
C ILE A 322 4.27 14.09 7.72
N ALA A 323 3.21 14.58 7.08
CA ALA A 323 2.94 14.29 5.66
C ALA A 323 4.06 14.80 4.75
N HIS A 324 4.60 15.99 5.03
CA HIS A 324 5.74 16.54 4.30
C HIS A 324 6.99 15.68 4.49
N LEU A 325 7.27 15.28 5.73
CA LEU A 325 8.39 14.41 6.09
C LEU A 325 8.33 13.09 5.31
N LEU A 326 7.16 12.44 5.23
CA LEU A 326 6.97 11.21 4.44
C LEU A 326 7.36 11.40 2.98
N PHE A 327 6.94 12.50 2.35
CA PHE A 327 7.29 12.82 0.96
C PHE A 327 8.78 13.14 0.80
N CYS A 328 9.38 13.83 1.77
CA CYS A 328 10.82 14.09 1.78
C CYS A 328 11.62 12.78 1.89
N ILE A 329 11.17 11.82 2.71
CA ILE A 329 11.75 10.47 2.79
C ILE A 329 11.59 9.77 1.45
N ALA A 330 10.39 9.75 0.87
CA ALA A 330 10.13 9.10 -0.43
C ALA A 330 10.97 9.70 -1.58
N VAL A 331 11.11 11.02 -1.65
CA VAL A 331 11.96 11.69 -2.65
C VAL A 331 13.44 11.36 -2.43
N SER A 332 13.88 11.33 -1.18
CA SER A 332 15.28 11.05 -0.81
C SER A 332 15.67 9.60 -1.07
N SER A 333 14.76 8.65 -0.81
CA SER A 333 14.93 7.22 -1.09
C SER A 333 14.58 6.85 -2.53
N ARG A 334 13.90 7.74 -3.25
CA ARG A 334 13.31 7.50 -4.58
C ARG A 334 12.26 6.40 -4.60
N ALA A 335 11.61 6.18 -3.47
CA ALA A 335 10.40 5.39 -3.42
C ALA A 335 9.33 6.06 -4.28
N ASP A 336 8.95 5.41 -5.38
CA ASP A 336 7.91 5.90 -6.29
C ASP A 336 6.54 5.63 -5.66
N ILE A 337 6.17 6.49 -4.72
CA ILE A 337 4.89 6.35 -4.02
C ILE A 337 3.70 6.67 -4.93
N ASP A 338 3.89 7.07 -6.20
CA ASP A 338 2.78 7.14 -7.17
C ASP A 338 2.30 5.73 -7.58
N GLU A 339 3.10 4.69 -7.34
CA GLU A 339 2.73 3.29 -7.59
C GLU A 339 2.72 2.46 -6.29
N PRO A 340 1.85 1.43 -6.16
CA PRO A 340 1.79 0.59 -4.96
C PRO A 340 3.12 -0.10 -4.62
N GLU A 341 3.90 -0.47 -5.64
CA GLU A 341 5.19 -1.12 -5.47
C GLU A 341 6.22 -0.22 -4.78
N GLY A 342 6.15 1.10 -4.98
CA GLY A 342 7.05 2.04 -4.30
C GLY A 342 6.77 2.18 -2.80
N ILE A 343 5.64 1.68 -2.31
CA ILE A 343 5.36 1.61 -0.86
C ILE A 343 6.27 0.60 -0.17
N ASP A 344 6.64 -0.49 -0.85
CA ASP A 344 7.56 -1.48 -0.28
C ASP A 344 8.95 -0.87 -0.07
N ASP A 345 9.45 -0.13 -1.06
CA ASP A 345 10.73 0.60 -0.96
C ASP A 345 10.69 1.66 0.16
N LEU A 346 9.55 2.33 0.32
CA LEU A 346 9.37 3.29 1.41
C LEU A 346 9.34 2.60 2.78
N LEU A 347 8.62 1.48 2.91
CA LEU A 347 8.52 0.71 4.16
C LEU A 347 9.88 0.15 4.57
N ASP A 348 10.69 -0.35 3.64
CA ASP A 348 12.05 -0.82 3.93
C ASP A 348 12.90 0.30 4.56
N VAL A 349 12.78 1.54 4.06
CA VAL A 349 13.44 2.71 4.64
C VAL A 349 12.83 3.08 5.99
N LEU A 350 11.51 3.05 6.12
CA LEU A 350 10.85 3.34 7.40
C LEU A 350 11.30 2.35 8.49
N GLU A 351 11.28 1.04 8.21
CA GLU A 351 11.70 0.00 9.15
C GLU A 351 13.16 0.17 9.62
N SER A 352 14.04 0.74 8.79
CA SER A 352 15.41 1.06 9.20
C SER A 352 15.46 2.08 10.36
N PHE A 353 14.54 3.05 10.41
CA PHE A 353 14.43 3.99 11.53
C PHE A 353 13.96 3.31 12.81
N ALA A 354 13.10 2.28 12.71
CA ALA A 354 12.68 1.50 13.85
C ALA A 354 13.85 0.69 14.46
N VAL A 355 14.71 0.11 13.60
CA VAL A 355 15.91 -0.62 14.04
C VAL A 355 16.90 0.33 14.72
N ASP A 356 17.23 1.46 14.08
CA ASP A 356 18.13 2.46 14.65
C ASP A 356 17.58 3.01 15.98
N GLY A 357 16.28 3.25 16.07
CA GLY A 357 15.62 3.72 17.28
C GLY A 357 15.71 2.72 18.44
N GLN A 358 15.60 1.42 18.17
CA GLN A 358 15.81 0.38 19.18
C GLN A 358 17.26 0.38 19.69
N GLU A 359 18.25 0.50 18.81
CA GLU A 359 19.66 0.56 19.21
C GLU A 359 20.01 1.80 20.04
N GLU A 360 19.34 2.93 19.79
CA GLU A 360 19.52 4.18 20.54
C GLU A 360 18.83 4.16 21.90
N ALA A 361 17.63 3.56 21.98
CA ALA A 361 16.90 3.39 23.23
C ALA A 361 17.66 2.50 24.23
N GLU A 362 18.46 1.53 23.76
CA GLU A 362 19.36 0.76 24.63
C GLU A 362 20.49 1.62 25.25
N LYS A 363 20.79 2.79 24.67
CA LYS A 363 21.92 3.66 25.03
C LYS A 363 21.51 4.91 25.81
N THR A 364 20.24 5.33 25.75
CA THR A 364 19.76 6.60 26.34
C THR A 364 18.38 6.48 26.99
N ASP A 365 18.14 7.24 28.07
CA ASP A 365 16.82 7.35 28.71
C ASP A 365 15.97 8.39 27.95
N GLY A 366 15.26 7.95 26.90
CA GLY A 366 14.37 8.79 26.08
C GLY A 366 13.85 8.05 24.83
N GLU A 367 12.78 8.55 24.23
CA GLU A 367 12.31 8.06 22.93
C GLU A 367 13.30 8.53 21.84
N SER A 368 13.82 7.58 21.06
CA SER A 368 14.79 7.89 20.00
C SER A 368 14.12 8.75 18.92
N PRO A 369 14.80 9.79 18.39
CA PRO A 369 14.33 10.53 17.22
C PRO A 369 13.95 9.64 16.03
N SER A 370 14.68 8.54 15.83
CA SER A 370 14.41 7.56 14.77
C SER A 370 13.10 6.82 15.01
N THR A 371 12.79 6.47 16.28
CA THR A 371 11.48 5.90 16.64
C THR A 371 10.34 6.86 16.35
N VAL A 372 10.50 8.15 16.68
CA VAL A 372 9.48 9.18 16.41
C VAL A 372 9.25 9.32 14.91
N ILE A 373 10.32 9.50 14.13
CA ILE A 373 10.25 9.60 12.66
C ILE A 373 9.52 8.39 12.07
N PHE A 374 9.82 7.19 12.55
CA PHE A 374 9.19 5.96 12.08
C PHE A 374 7.68 5.94 12.34
N LEU A 375 7.26 6.18 13.59
CA LEU A 375 5.85 6.11 13.99
C LEU A 375 5.02 7.19 13.28
N ASP A 376 5.53 8.43 13.27
CA ASP A 376 4.89 9.56 12.58
C ASP A 376 4.74 9.25 11.08
N SER A 377 5.81 8.74 10.44
CA SER A 377 5.77 8.41 9.02
C SER A 377 4.80 7.27 8.70
N LEU A 378 4.61 6.29 9.59
CA LEU A 378 3.60 5.26 9.40
C LEU A 378 2.17 5.82 9.48
N GLU A 379 1.93 6.79 10.36
CA GLU A 379 0.64 7.48 10.44
C GLU A 379 0.36 8.27 9.14
N ALA A 380 1.33 9.04 8.65
CA ALA A 380 1.17 9.73 7.37
C ALA A 380 1.04 8.76 6.19
N LEU A 381 1.71 7.61 6.24
CA LEU A 381 1.59 6.58 5.20
C LEU A 381 0.19 5.99 5.15
N ASP A 382 -0.44 5.71 6.30
CA ASP A 382 -1.83 5.27 6.36
C ASP A 382 -2.77 6.32 5.74
N ASN A 383 -2.60 7.59 6.10
CA ASN A 383 -3.36 8.68 5.49
C ASN A 383 -3.14 8.79 3.98
N TYR A 384 -1.90 8.64 3.53
CA TYR A 384 -1.57 8.63 2.11
C TYR A 384 -2.23 7.47 1.36
N LEU A 385 -2.24 6.27 1.93
CA LEU A 385 -2.88 5.11 1.33
C LEU A 385 -4.41 5.28 1.27
N ARG A 386 -5.04 5.88 2.27
CA ARG A 386 -6.46 6.26 2.22
C ARG A 386 -6.73 7.27 1.11
N PHE A 387 -5.91 8.31 0.99
CA PHE A 387 -5.97 9.25 -0.13
C PHE A 387 -5.90 8.54 -1.49
N ARG A 388 -5.00 7.56 -1.66
CA ARG A 388 -4.93 6.79 -2.91
C ARG A 388 -6.16 5.92 -3.12
N MET A 389 -6.69 5.27 -2.09
CA MET A 389 -7.92 4.48 -2.20
C MET A 389 -9.14 5.36 -2.56
N ASP A 390 -9.19 6.61 -2.11
CA ASP A 390 -10.30 7.52 -2.39
C ASP A 390 -10.22 8.16 -3.79
N THR A 391 -9.01 8.37 -4.31
CA THR A 391 -8.79 9.21 -5.50
C THR A 391 -8.31 8.47 -6.75
N ASP A 392 -7.78 7.25 -6.60
CA ASP A 392 -7.30 6.44 -7.72
C ASP A 392 -8.47 5.89 -8.56
N GLU A 393 -8.28 5.76 -9.88
CA GLU A 393 -9.29 5.16 -10.76
C GLU A 393 -9.52 3.66 -10.48
N ASN A 394 -8.52 2.99 -9.91
CA ASN A 394 -8.58 1.58 -9.51
C ASN A 394 -8.06 1.37 -8.07
N PRO A 395 -8.88 1.66 -7.04
CA PRO A 395 -8.47 1.57 -5.64
C PRO A 395 -7.97 0.19 -5.19
N GLU A 396 -8.48 -0.90 -5.79
CA GLU A 396 -8.16 -2.27 -5.37
C GLU A 396 -6.66 -2.60 -5.50
N ARG A 397 -5.92 -1.91 -6.38
CA ARG A 397 -4.48 -2.11 -6.55
C ARG A 397 -3.66 -1.72 -5.31
N TRP A 398 -4.22 -0.88 -4.43
CA TRP A 398 -3.57 -0.41 -3.21
C TRP A 398 -3.76 -1.33 -2.00
N ASN A 399 -4.68 -2.31 -2.08
CA ASN A 399 -5.00 -3.19 -0.95
C ASN A 399 -3.79 -3.94 -0.39
N ALA A 400 -2.90 -4.42 -1.27
CA ALA A 400 -1.71 -5.16 -0.85
C ALA A 400 -0.69 -4.24 -0.15
N ALA A 401 -0.46 -3.03 -0.69
CA ALA A 401 0.41 -2.04 -0.06
C ALA A 401 -0.13 -1.60 1.31
N ARG A 402 -1.44 -1.38 1.42
CA ARG A 402 -2.10 -1.07 2.68
C ARG A 402 -1.96 -2.18 3.71
N ALA A 403 -2.21 -3.43 3.32
CA ALA A 403 -2.05 -4.57 4.22
C ALA A 403 -0.61 -4.70 4.77
N ARG A 404 0.40 -4.36 3.96
CA ARG A 404 1.81 -4.34 4.40
C ARG A 404 2.10 -3.20 5.37
N ALA A 405 1.63 -1.99 5.07
CA ALA A 405 1.78 -0.84 5.98
C ALA A 405 1.08 -1.09 7.33
N GLU A 406 -0.13 -1.66 7.31
CA GLU A 406 -0.85 -2.10 8.51
C GLU A 406 -0.03 -3.14 9.30
N ALA A 407 0.56 -4.14 8.62
CA ALA A 407 1.40 -5.14 9.27
C ALA A 407 2.70 -4.54 9.87
N ALA A 408 3.28 -3.52 9.23
CA ALA A 408 4.42 -2.79 9.78
C ALA A 408 4.03 -2.02 11.05
N SER A 409 2.92 -1.30 11.02
CA SER A 409 2.36 -0.59 12.19
C SER A 409 2.05 -1.52 13.36
N MET A 410 1.40 -2.66 13.09
CA MET A 410 1.08 -3.64 14.14
C MET A 410 2.33 -4.23 14.81
N ARG A 411 3.45 -4.38 14.09
CA ARG A 411 4.69 -4.94 14.67
C ARG A 411 5.32 -4.02 15.70
N THR A 412 5.09 -2.72 15.61
CA THR A 412 5.74 -1.71 16.44
C THR A 412 4.87 -1.17 17.56
N ASP A 413 3.55 -1.22 17.43
CA ASP A 413 2.66 -0.97 18.56
C ASP A 413 2.84 -2.09 19.62
N PRO A 414 3.13 -1.75 20.89
CA PRO A 414 3.38 -2.73 21.94
C PRO A 414 2.27 -3.78 22.11
N LEU A 415 1.00 -3.42 21.90
CA LEU A 415 -0.13 -4.31 22.16
C LEU A 415 -0.36 -5.33 21.02
N PRO A 416 -0.57 -4.92 19.75
CA PRO A 416 -0.63 -5.86 18.62
C PRO A 416 0.66 -6.69 18.49
N SER A 417 1.83 -6.12 18.76
CA SER A 417 3.12 -6.83 18.75
C SER A 417 3.16 -7.96 19.79
N ALA A 418 2.77 -7.68 21.04
CA ALA A 418 2.67 -8.70 22.08
C ALA A 418 1.65 -9.81 21.75
N LEU A 419 0.53 -9.46 21.11
CA LEU A 419 -0.48 -10.42 20.66
C LEU A 419 0.04 -11.29 19.51
N MET A 420 0.76 -10.73 18.54
CA MET A 420 1.41 -11.50 17.46
C MET A 420 2.46 -12.46 18.03
N ALA A 421 3.31 -11.99 18.94
CA ALA A 421 4.25 -12.85 19.65
C ALA A 421 3.54 -13.98 20.40
N ALA A 422 2.37 -13.72 21.00
CA ALA A 422 1.56 -14.75 21.65
C ALA A 422 0.95 -15.74 20.64
N VAL A 423 0.55 -15.31 19.43
CA VAL A 423 0.11 -16.21 18.35
C VAL A 423 1.25 -17.16 17.95
N GLU A 424 2.43 -16.62 17.70
CA GLU A 424 3.62 -17.37 17.26
C GLU A 424 4.12 -18.32 18.35
N ALA A 425 4.28 -17.83 19.58
CA ALA A 425 4.76 -18.63 20.71
C ALA A 425 3.82 -19.81 21.07
N ASN A 426 2.56 -19.74 20.65
CA ASN A 426 1.56 -20.79 20.87
C ASN A 426 1.18 -21.51 19.57
N ALA A 427 2.03 -21.48 18.54
CA ALA A 427 1.86 -22.31 17.36
C ALA A 427 1.79 -23.81 17.72
N LEU A 428 0.78 -24.49 17.19
CA LEU A 428 0.58 -25.93 17.40
C LEU A 428 1.34 -26.73 16.34
N SER A 429 1.90 -27.88 16.73
CA SER A 429 2.50 -28.81 15.78
C SER A 429 1.44 -29.48 14.89
N GLU A 430 1.86 -30.01 13.74
CA GLU A 430 0.98 -30.80 12.86
C GLU A 430 0.29 -31.96 13.62
N GLU A 431 1.00 -32.61 14.55
CA GLU A 431 0.44 -33.69 15.37
C GLU A 431 -0.67 -33.20 16.31
N GLN A 432 -0.51 -32.00 16.89
CA GLN A 432 -1.51 -31.37 17.74
C GLN A 432 -2.72 -30.91 16.92
N LEU A 433 -2.48 -30.34 15.73
CA LEU A 433 -3.53 -29.90 14.81
C LEU A 433 -4.38 -31.07 14.30
N ALA A 434 -3.79 -32.25 14.13
CA ALA A 434 -4.50 -33.46 13.72
C ALA A 434 -5.36 -34.09 14.83
N GLN A 435 -5.16 -33.72 16.12
CA GLN A 435 -5.95 -34.29 17.21
C GLN A 435 -7.40 -33.80 17.17
N PRO A 436 -8.40 -34.67 17.41
CA PRO A 436 -9.78 -34.24 17.48
C PRO A 436 -10.07 -33.45 18.76
N LEU A 437 -10.90 -32.42 18.67
CA LEU A 437 -11.40 -31.64 19.83
C LEU A 437 -12.79 -32.09 20.27
N SER A 438 -13.03 -33.41 20.35
CA SER A 438 -14.35 -34.00 20.59
C SER A 438 -14.98 -33.62 21.94
N ASP A 439 -14.15 -33.28 22.93
CA ASP A 439 -14.59 -32.90 24.28
C ASP A 439 -14.99 -31.41 24.38
N ASN A 440 -14.75 -30.63 23.32
CA ASN A 440 -15.14 -29.22 23.28
C ASN A 440 -16.66 -29.08 23.03
N ARG A 441 -17.30 -28.21 23.82
CA ARG A 441 -18.75 -27.99 23.81
C ARG A 441 -19.26 -27.36 22.50
N LEU A 442 -18.48 -26.47 21.89
CA LEU A 442 -18.82 -25.85 20.62
C LEU A 442 -18.70 -26.87 19.48
N VAL A 443 -17.66 -27.71 19.49
CA VAL A 443 -17.46 -28.75 18.47
C VAL A 443 -18.60 -29.78 18.51
N SER A 444 -18.91 -30.30 19.69
CA SER A 444 -20.05 -31.22 19.87
C SER A 444 -21.38 -30.55 19.58
N GLY A 445 -21.54 -29.26 19.90
CA GLY A 445 -22.73 -28.48 19.58
C GLY A 445 -22.96 -28.28 18.09
N VAL A 446 -21.93 -28.00 17.30
CA VAL A 446 -22.03 -27.91 15.83
C VAL A 446 -22.51 -29.24 15.24
N ALA A 447 -21.93 -30.36 15.67
CA ALA A 447 -22.37 -31.69 15.24
C ALA A 447 -23.85 -31.94 15.62
N GLY A 448 -24.25 -31.54 16.83
CA GLY A 448 -25.63 -31.64 17.31
C GLY A 448 -26.61 -30.74 16.55
N ILE A 449 -26.19 -29.56 16.11
CA ILE A 449 -26.98 -28.67 15.26
C ILE A 449 -27.14 -29.27 13.85
N LEU A 450 -26.09 -29.87 13.28
CA LEU A 450 -26.19 -30.55 11.98
C LEU A 450 -27.15 -31.75 12.04
N GLU A 451 -27.12 -32.52 13.14
CA GLU A 451 -28.11 -33.58 13.39
C GLU A 451 -29.53 -33.00 13.49
N TRP A 452 -29.69 -31.91 14.24
CA TRP A 452 -30.96 -31.19 14.37
C TRP A 452 -31.46 -30.68 13.01
N ILE A 453 -30.61 -30.17 12.13
CA ILE A 453 -31.00 -29.71 10.80
C ILE A 453 -31.49 -30.87 9.92
N GLY A 454 -30.84 -32.03 9.98
CA GLY A 454 -31.09 -33.14 9.06
C GLY A 454 -30.83 -32.75 7.61
N ASP A 455 -31.70 -33.13 6.67
CA ASP A 455 -31.56 -32.75 5.26
C ASP A 455 -31.87 -31.25 5.02
N SER A 456 -32.88 -30.72 5.73
CA SER A 456 -33.22 -29.29 5.74
C SER A 456 -34.23 -28.99 6.85
N ARG A 457 -34.13 -27.80 7.46
CA ARG A 457 -35.05 -27.38 8.54
C ARG A 457 -35.63 -25.98 8.31
N PRO A 458 -36.94 -25.74 8.53
CA PRO A 458 -37.54 -24.42 8.37
C PRO A 458 -37.11 -23.40 9.42
N LEU A 459 -36.80 -22.18 8.99
CA LEU A 459 -36.42 -21.03 9.82
C LEU A 459 -37.53 -19.98 9.89
N THR A 460 -37.26 -18.86 10.59
CA THR A 460 -38.05 -17.63 10.45
C THR A 460 -37.88 -17.00 9.06
N GLY A 461 -38.67 -15.97 8.76
CA GLY A 461 -38.52 -15.20 7.51
C GLY A 461 -37.21 -14.43 7.39
N THR A 462 -36.51 -14.21 8.51
CA THR A 462 -35.20 -13.55 8.59
C THR A 462 -34.04 -14.55 8.67
N GLY A 463 -34.29 -15.85 8.46
CA GLY A 463 -33.23 -16.86 8.49
C GLY A 463 -32.73 -17.23 9.89
N ARG A 464 -33.52 -16.99 10.94
CA ARG A 464 -33.16 -17.35 12.33
C ARG A 464 -33.89 -18.59 12.81
N VAL A 465 -33.35 -19.24 13.85
CA VAL A 465 -34.02 -20.36 14.54
C VAL A 465 -35.38 -19.90 15.03
N LYS A 466 -36.43 -20.71 14.79
CA LYS A 466 -37.78 -20.35 15.22
C LYS A 466 -37.87 -20.38 16.73
N ARG A 467 -38.67 -19.48 17.29
CA ARG A 467 -38.90 -19.40 18.74
C ARG A 467 -39.26 -20.73 19.39
N ALA A 468 -40.09 -21.55 18.75
CA ALA A 468 -40.51 -22.85 19.27
C ALA A 468 -39.37 -23.86 19.37
N ASP A 469 -38.30 -23.66 18.60
CA ASP A 469 -37.16 -24.56 18.49
C ASP A 469 -35.92 -24.05 19.26
N ILE A 470 -35.98 -22.87 19.88
CA ILE A 470 -34.85 -22.26 20.61
C ILE A 470 -34.30 -23.23 21.66
N ALA A 471 -35.17 -23.88 22.45
CA ALA A 471 -34.75 -24.81 23.49
C ALA A 471 -33.97 -26.00 22.94
N GLU A 472 -34.47 -26.63 21.87
CA GLU A 472 -33.84 -27.79 21.25
C GLU A 472 -32.50 -27.44 20.59
N ALA A 473 -32.40 -26.24 19.99
CA ALA A 473 -31.17 -25.77 19.35
C ALA A 473 -30.11 -25.33 20.38
N ALA A 474 -30.49 -24.55 21.39
CA ALA A 474 -29.59 -24.08 22.44
C ALA A 474 -29.03 -25.23 23.28
N GLU A 475 -29.83 -26.28 23.53
CA GLU A 475 -29.40 -27.49 24.24
C GLU A 475 -28.20 -28.17 23.57
N LYS A 476 -28.02 -28.02 22.25
CA LYS A 476 -26.86 -28.59 21.53
C LYS A 476 -25.54 -28.00 22.01
N PHE A 477 -25.53 -26.72 22.38
CA PHE A 477 -24.38 -26.06 22.98
C PHE A 477 -24.38 -26.16 24.52
N GLY A 478 -25.32 -26.92 25.09
CA GLY A 478 -25.50 -27.07 26.53
C GLY A 478 -26.00 -25.80 27.24
N ILE A 479 -26.70 -24.94 26.51
CA ILE A 479 -27.30 -23.70 27.02
C ILE A 479 -28.76 -23.96 27.38
N ASP A 480 -29.17 -23.58 28.59
CA ASP A 480 -30.57 -23.65 29.02
C ASP A 480 -31.32 -22.39 28.56
N ALA A 481 -32.07 -22.51 27.47
CA ALA A 481 -32.84 -21.41 26.91
C ALA A 481 -34.26 -21.85 26.53
N VAL A 482 -35.22 -20.93 26.67
CA VAL A 482 -36.63 -21.18 26.36
C VAL A 482 -37.21 -20.05 25.54
N GLY A 483 -37.79 -20.39 24.39
CA GLY A 483 -38.50 -19.43 23.54
C GLY A 483 -39.81 -18.94 24.14
N VAL A 484 -39.92 -17.65 24.47
CA VAL A 484 -41.11 -17.02 25.07
C VAL A 484 -41.74 -15.94 24.19
N ALA A 485 -43.06 -15.82 24.22
CA ALA A 485 -43.75 -14.79 23.43
C ALA A 485 -43.54 -13.37 24.00
N SER A 486 -43.28 -13.25 25.30
CA SER A 486 -43.08 -12.00 26.05
C SER A 486 -42.31 -12.27 27.33
N ASN A 487 -41.80 -11.22 27.99
CA ASN A 487 -41.06 -11.29 29.26
C ASN A 487 -39.68 -11.97 29.12
N ALA A 488 -38.86 -11.45 28.20
CA ALA A 488 -37.46 -11.85 28.09
C ALA A 488 -36.71 -11.54 29.38
N ARG A 489 -35.96 -12.51 29.90
CA ARG A 489 -35.22 -12.41 31.16
C ARG A 489 -34.28 -13.59 31.34
N TYR A 490 -33.29 -13.41 32.20
CA TYR A 490 -32.45 -14.48 32.73
C TYR A 490 -32.88 -14.77 34.17
N GLU A 491 -33.22 -16.02 34.48
CA GLU A 491 -33.71 -16.43 35.81
C GLU A 491 -33.27 -17.86 36.12
N ASP A 492 -32.61 -18.06 37.26
CA ASP A 492 -32.12 -19.36 37.74
C ASP A 492 -31.27 -20.15 36.72
N GLY A 493 -30.46 -19.45 35.92
CA GLY A 493 -29.61 -20.06 34.88
C GLY A 493 -30.32 -20.33 33.55
N VAL A 494 -31.59 -19.94 33.41
CA VAL A 494 -32.39 -20.14 32.20
C VAL A 494 -32.57 -18.82 31.46
N ASN A 495 -32.22 -18.80 30.18
CA ASN A 495 -32.44 -17.67 29.29
C ASN A 495 -33.83 -17.77 28.61
N TYR A 496 -34.79 -16.97 29.08
CA TYR A 496 -36.08 -16.84 28.42
C TYR A 496 -35.99 -15.82 27.29
N ALA A 497 -35.94 -16.29 26.05
CA ALA A 497 -35.63 -15.49 24.87
C ALA A 497 -36.83 -15.35 23.91
N ARG A 498 -37.03 -14.17 23.34
CA ARG A 498 -38.09 -13.89 22.33
C ARG A 498 -37.67 -14.29 20.93
N SER A 499 -36.38 -14.23 20.64
CA SER A 499 -35.72 -14.63 19.39
C SER A 499 -34.45 -15.42 19.70
N ALA A 500 -33.93 -16.14 18.69
CA ALA A 500 -32.63 -16.81 18.82
C ALA A 500 -31.49 -15.81 19.07
N ASP A 501 -31.63 -14.57 18.58
CA ASP A 501 -30.67 -13.49 18.76
C ASP A 501 -30.54 -13.01 20.22
N GLU A 502 -31.48 -13.37 21.10
CA GLU A 502 -31.39 -13.11 22.55
C GLU A 502 -30.67 -14.24 23.30
N VAL A 503 -30.14 -15.25 22.60
CA VAL A 503 -29.33 -16.35 23.16
C VAL A 503 -27.90 -16.23 22.62
N PRO A 504 -26.97 -15.58 23.34
CA PRO A 504 -25.70 -15.11 22.78
C PRO A 504 -24.84 -16.18 22.11
N VAL A 505 -24.62 -17.33 22.79
CA VAL A 505 -23.86 -18.45 22.20
C VAL A 505 -24.51 -19.00 20.92
N LEU A 506 -25.84 -19.09 20.90
CA LEU A 506 -26.57 -19.60 19.74
C LEU A 506 -26.52 -18.59 18.59
N GLU A 507 -26.62 -17.29 18.88
CA GLU A 507 -26.53 -16.22 17.89
C GLU A 507 -25.15 -16.23 17.21
N ALA A 508 -24.09 -16.15 18.01
CA ALA A 508 -22.71 -16.10 17.51
C ALA A 508 -22.35 -17.38 16.73
N MET A 509 -22.65 -18.56 17.27
CA MET A 509 -22.38 -19.81 16.54
C MET A 509 -23.21 -19.92 15.25
N TRP A 510 -24.44 -19.38 15.22
CA TRP A 510 -25.25 -19.36 14.00
C TRP A 510 -24.64 -18.47 12.91
N ALA A 511 -24.03 -17.35 13.28
CA ALA A 511 -23.28 -16.49 12.35
C ALA A 511 -22.01 -17.21 11.86
N VAL A 512 -21.18 -17.70 12.79
CA VAL A 512 -19.91 -18.38 12.47
C VAL A 512 -20.13 -19.62 11.58
N MET A 513 -21.14 -20.44 11.87
CA MET A 513 -21.44 -21.63 11.06
C MET A 513 -21.88 -21.31 9.63
N GLN A 514 -22.44 -20.12 9.39
CA GLN A 514 -22.76 -19.67 8.03
C GLN A 514 -21.51 -19.15 7.33
N SER A 515 -20.71 -18.32 8.00
CA SER A 515 -19.45 -17.78 7.46
C SER A 515 -18.44 -18.89 7.14
N ALA A 516 -18.40 -19.96 7.95
CA ALA A 516 -17.56 -21.14 7.72
C ALA A 516 -18.16 -22.17 6.75
N GLU A 517 -19.28 -21.85 6.08
CA GLU A 517 -20.01 -22.73 5.15
C GLU A 517 -20.41 -24.11 5.73
N ILE A 518 -20.50 -24.23 7.06
CA ILE A 518 -20.98 -25.43 7.74
C ILE A 518 -22.50 -25.55 7.56
N THR A 519 -23.18 -24.42 7.47
CA THR A 519 -24.60 -24.34 7.15
C THR A 519 -24.87 -23.36 6.02
N GLU A 520 -25.93 -23.61 5.27
CA GLU A 520 -26.39 -22.74 4.20
C GLU A 520 -27.87 -22.40 4.40
N ILE A 521 -28.22 -21.12 4.28
CA ILE A 521 -29.62 -20.67 4.32
C ILE A 521 -30.13 -20.44 2.90
N THR A 522 -31.21 -21.14 2.53
CA THR A 522 -31.92 -20.94 1.26
C THR A 522 -33.36 -20.52 1.48
N GLY A 523 -33.63 -19.24 1.26
CA GLY A 523 -34.92 -18.63 1.55
C GLY A 523 -35.23 -18.71 3.04
N THR A 524 -36.17 -19.59 3.43
CA THR A 524 -36.60 -19.76 4.83
C THR A 524 -36.24 -21.14 5.39
N LYS A 525 -35.16 -21.76 4.90
CA LYS A 525 -34.68 -23.06 5.36
C LYS A 525 -33.18 -23.05 5.53
N VAL A 526 -32.70 -23.73 6.56
CA VAL A 526 -31.30 -24.11 6.72
C VAL A 526 -31.08 -25.52 6.19
N ARG A 527 -29.90 -25.78 5.65
CA ARG A 527 -29.41 -27.11 5.28
C ARG A 527 -27.90 -27.21 5.61
N PRO A 528 -27.35 -28.43 5.69
CA PRO A 528 -25.91 -28.61 5.77
C PRO A 528 -25.21 -27.96 4.57
N GLY A 529 -24.15 -27.19 4.82
CA GLY A 529 -23.33 -26.54 3.78
C GLY A 529 -22.23 -27.45 3.25
N SER A 530 -21.30 -26.85 2.49
CA SER A 530 -20.16 -27.54 1.85
C SER A 530 -19.22 -28.18 2.89
N ALA A 531 -18.98 -27.51 4.02
CA ALA A 531 -18.07 -27.95 5.07
C ALA A 531 -18.73 -28.93 6.07
N ALA A 532 -20.04 -29.19 5.98
CA ALA A 532 -20.78 -29.91 7.02
C ALA A 532 -20.32 -31.36 7.24
N ASP A 533 -19.83 -32.04 6.21
CA ASP A 533 -19.48 -33.47 6.28
C ASP A 533 -18.33 -33.75 7.25
N GLU A 534 -17.41 -32.81 7.42
CA GLU A 534 -16.29 -32.92 8.36
C GLU A 534 -16.78 -32.88 9.82
N TRP A 535 -17.89 -32.20 10.08
CA TRP A 535 -18.43 -31.95 11.43
C TRP A 535 -19.44 -32.99 11.90
N LYS A 536 -20.09 -33.72 10.99
CA LYS A 536 -21.21 -34.64 11.30
C LYS A 536 -20.90 -35.73 12.34
N LYS A 537 -19.64 -36.07 12.56
CA LYS A 537 -19.23 -37.11 13.53
C LYS A 537 -18.75 -36.56 14.87
N GLY A 538 -18.57 -35.24 15.01
CA GLY A 538 -17.98 -34.62 16.20
C GLY A 538 -16.49 -34.96 16.44
N GLU A 539 -15.86 -35.71 15.54
CA GLU A 539 -14.43 -36.03 15.54
C GLU A 539 -13.69 -35.09 14.58
N VAL A 540 -13.79 -33.78 14.84
CA VAL A 540 -13.19 -32.73 14.03
C VAL A 540 -11.79 -32.44 14.54
N SER A 541 -10.79 -32.44 13.65
CA SER A 541 -9.41 -32.09 13.99
C SER A 541 -9.33 -30.66 14.53
N ALA A 542 -8.33 -30.40 15.37
CA ALA A 542 -8.07 -29.06 15.88
C ALA A 542 -7.80 -28.07 14.73
N ASP A 543 -7.19 -28.50 13.63
CA ASP A 543 -6.98 -27.69 12.42
C ASP A 543 -8.28 -27.09 11.86
N THR A 544 -9.34 -27.90 11.76
CA THR A 544 -10.66 -27.45 11.29
C THR A 544 -11.46 -26.74 12.38
N ALA A 545 -11.34 -27.17 13.63
CA ALA A 545 -12.16 -26.67 14.73
C ALA A 545 -11.69 -25.32 15.29
N LEU A 546 -10.38 -25.10 15.40
CA LEU A 546 -9.81 -23.91 16.03
C LEU A 546 -10.15 -22.60 15.29
N PRO A 547 -10.13 -22.51 13.93
CA PRO A 547 -10.58 -21.31 13.23
C PRO A 547 -12.04 -20.94 13.54
N VAL A 548 -12.93 -21.93 13.64
CA VAL A 548 -14.34 -21.72 14.00
C VAL A 548 -14.49 -21.24 15.44
N ILE A 549 -13.72 -21.80 16.38
CA ILE A 549 -13.71 -21.35 17.78
C ILE A 549 -13.12 -19.93 17.87
N GLY A 550 -12.07 -19.61 17.12
CA GLY A 550 -11.47 -18.29 17.06
C GLY A 550 -12.44 -17.23 16.54
N ALA A 551 -13.15 -17.54 15.44
CA ALA A 551 -14.21 -16.69 14.91
C ALA A 551 -15.36 -16.49 15.92
N PHE A 552 -15.75 -17.55 16.65
CA PHE A 552 -16.73 -17.43 17.73
C PHE A 552 -16.27 -16.48 18.84
N ILE A 553 -15.02 -16.60 19.30
CA ILE A 553 -14.46 -15.70 20.32
C ILE A 553 -14.49 -14.25 19.80
N TYR A 554 -14.06 -14.02 18.55
CA TYR A 554 -14.10 -12.70 17.93
C TYR A 554 -15.52 -12.11 17.91
N GLU A 555 -16.52 -12.85 17.43
CA GLU A 555 -17.93 -12.38 17.40
C GLU A 555 -18.44 -12.00 18.79
N ARG A 556 -18.12 -12.82 19.80
CA ARG A 556 -18.51 -12.55 21.19
C ARG A 556 -17.86 -11.28 21.76
N LEU A 557 -16.57 -11.07 21.49
CA LEU A 557 -15.87 -9.86 21.92
C LEU A 557 -16.38 -8.62 21.17
N LEU A 558 -16.74 -8.78 19.89
CA LEU A 558 -17.34 -7.72 19.08
C LEU A 558 -18.72 -7.31 19.64
N ASP A 559 -19.53 -8.27 20.09
CA ASP A 559 -20.80 -8.00 20.78
C ASP A 559 -20.61 -7.15 22.05
N VAL A 560 -19.55 -7.41 22.83
CA VAL A 560 -19.23 -6.61 24.01
C VAL A 560 -19.02 -5.14 23.62
N ILE A 561 -18.28 -4.88 22.54
CA ILE A 561 -18.08 -3.51 22.02
C ILE A 561 -19.43 -2.90 21.58
N ASN A 562 -20.22 -3.63 20.79
CA ASN A 562 -21.49 -3.16 20.24
C ASN A 562 -22.54 -2.83 21.33
N LEU A 563 -22.45 -3.48 22.50
CA LEU A 563 -23.33 -3.24 23.63
C LEU A 563 -22.89 -2.06 24.51
N VAL A 564 -21.70 -1.52 24.28
CA VAL A 564 -21.17 -0.31 24.95
C VAL A 564 -21.53 0.91 24.11
N PRO A 565 -22.41 1.81 24.59
CA PRO A 565 -22.81 2.99 23.82
C PRO A 565 -21.61 3.94 23.57
N GLY A 566 -21.52 4.46 22.35
CA GLY A 566 -20.50 5.39 21.88
C GLY A 566 -20.24 5.19 20.38
N GLU A 567 -19.63 6.18 19.72
CA GLU A 567 -19.24 6.08 18.30
C GLU A 567 -17.81 5.53 18.12
N ASP A 568 -17.01 5.54 19.18
CA ASP A 568 -15.62 5.10 19.17
C ASP A 568 -15.50 3.58 19.39
N TYR A 569 -15.05 2.86 18.36
CA TYR A 569 -14.76 1.43 18.40
C TYR A 569 -13.40 1.11 19.03
N GLY A 570 -12.42 2.01 18.86
CA GLY A 570 -11.01 1.75 19.14
C GLY A 570 -10.72 1.56 20.62
N ALA A 571 -11.16 2.48 21.49
CA ALA A 571 -10.84 2.38 22.91
C ALA A 571 -11.42 1.13 23.59
N PRO A 572 -12.68 0.70 23.32
CA PRO A 572 -13.17 -0.60 23.76
C PRO A 572 -12.36 -1.80 23.25
N ALA A 573 -12.00 -1.80 21.96
CA ALA A 573 -11.21 -2.89 21.35
C ALA A 573 -9.83 -3.01 22.01
N ILE A 574 -9.12 -1.89 22.20
CA ILE A 574 -7.82 -1.85 22.88
C ILE A 574 -7.94 -2.35 24.31
N THR A 575 -8.98 -1.94 25.04
CA THR A 575 -9.21 -2.38 26.43
C THR A 575 -9.43 -3.89 26.53
N ILE A 576 -10.22 -4.46 25.61
CA ILE A 576 -10.48 -5.90 25.56
C ILE A 576 -9.19 -6.66 25.19
N ALA A 577 -8.49 -6.22 24.15
CA ALA A 577 -7.23 -6.82 23.71
C ALA A 577 -6.16 -6.80 24.81
N GLN A 578 -6.04 -5.66 25.51
CA GLN A 578 -5.18 -5.50 26.68
C GLN A 578 -5.53 -6.50 27.80
N ARG A 579 -6.82 -6.69 28.07
CA ARG A 579 -7.24 -7.67 29.07
C ARG A 579 -6.92 -9.11 28.67
N LEU A 580 -7.02 -9.44 27.38
CA LEU A 580 -6.71 -10.78 26.88
C LEU A 580 -5.21 -11.07 26.91
N ILE A 581 -4.35 -10.12 26.55
CA ILE A 581 -2.90 -10.32 26.64
C ILE A 581 -2.43 -10.46 28.09
N GLU A 582 -3.04 -9.76 29.05
CA GLU A 582 -2.79 -9.97 30.49
C GLU A 582 -3.12 -11.39 30.96
N ILE A 583 -4.16 -12.01 30.39
CA ILE A 583 -4.55 -13.39 30.71
C ILE A 583 -3.60 -14.39 30.02
N LEU A 584 -3.17 -14.10 28.79
CA LEU A 584 -2.30 -14.98 28.00
C LEU A 584 -0.85 -14.99 28.52
N THR A 585 -0.32 -13.81 28.85
CA THR A 585 1.07 -13.56 29.19
C THR A 585 1.18 -12.58 30.37
N PRO A 586 0.77 -12.96 31.59
CA PRO A 586 0.68 -12.05 32.73
C PRO A 586 2.01 -11.41 33.15
N ASP A 587 3.13 -12.09 32.88
CA ASP A 587 4.47 -11.62 33.26
C ASP A 587 5.11 -10.69 32.20
N SER A 588 4.52 -10.57 31.01
CA SER A 588 5.10 -9.83 29.88
C SER A 588 4.07 -9.02 29.10
N ALA A 589 2.88 -8.77 29.66
CA ALA A 589 1.89 -7.91 29.05
C ALA A 589 2.41 -6.46 29.02
N PRO A 590 2.18 -5.72 27.92
CA PRO A 590 2.56 -4.31 27.84
C PRO A 590 1.78 -3.48 28.87
N GLU A 591 2.30 -2.30 29.21
CA GLU A 591 1.59 -1.36 30.08
C GLU A 591 0.26 -0.94 29.45
N ARG A 592 -0.78 -0.76 30.27
CA ARG A 592 -2.08 -0.33 29.76
C ARG A 592 -1.98 1.08 29.22
N PRO A 593 -2.44 1.34 27.98
CA PRO A 593 -2.54 2.71 27.47
C PRO A 593 -3.55 3.51 28.28
N ASP A 594 -3.30 4.82 28.42
CA ASP A 594 -4.27 5.75 28.99
C ASP A 594 -5.33 6.09 27.93
N LEU A 595 -6.55 5.60 28.13
CA LEU A 595 -7.66 5.77 27.20
C LEU A 595 -8.74 6.62 27.86
N ASP A 596 -9.23 7.66 27.16
CA ASP A 596 -10.35 8.47 27.63
C ASP A 596 -11.69 7.75 27.42
N LEU A 597 -11.88 6.68 28.19
CA LEU A 597 -13.17 6.02 28.37
C LEU A 597 -13.82 6.62 29.61
N GLY A 598 -14.73 7.58 29.42
CA GLY A 598 -15.48 8.18 30.53
C GLY A 598 -16.03 7.11 31.50
N GLU A 599 -15.99 7.40 32.80
CA GLU A 599 -16.13 6.42 33.91
C GLU A 599 -17.31 5.43 33.74
N VAL A 600 -18.48 5.92 33.34
CA VAL A 600 -19.69 5.08 33.13
C VAL A 600 -19.50 4.09 31.98
N ARG A 601 -18.82 4.50 30.91
CA ARG A 601 -18.54 3.66 29.73
C ARG A 601 -17.52 2.58 30.10
N ALA A 602 -16.46 2.96 30.82
CA ALA A 602 -15.45 2.03 31.32
C ALA A 602 -16.05 0.98 32.27
N GLU A 603 -16.90 1.38 33.23
CA GLU A 603 -17.56 0.46 34.17
C GLU A 603 -18.47 -0.53 33.43
N ARG A 604 -19.23 -0.06 32.45
CA ARG A 604 -20.11 -0.92 31.63
C ARG A 604 -19.30 -1.90 30.79
N LEU A 605 -18.23 -1.45 30.14
CA LEU A 605 -17.33 -2.31 29.36
C LEU A 605 -16.71 -3.38 30.25
N SER A 606 -16.19 -3.00 31.43
CA SER A 606 -15.62 -3.96 32.40
C SER A 606 -16.64 -5.02 32.81
N THR A 607 -17.87 -4.61 33.12
CA THR A 607 -18.95 -5.54 33.51
C THR A 607 -19.27 -6.54 32.40
N LEU A 608 -19.47 -6.04 31.17
CA LEU A 608 -19.79 -6.90 30.02
C LEU A 608 -18.64 -7.85 29.67
N LEU A 609 -17.40 -7.37 29.75
CA LEU A 609 -16.22 -8.20 29.51
C LEU A 609 -16.04 -9.27 30.59
N GLU A 610 -16.31 -8.97 31.86
CA GLU A 610 -16.28 -9.96 32.94
C GLU A 610 -17.34 -11.06 32.72
N ASP A 611 -18.56 -10.68 32.36
CA ASP A 611 -19.63 -11.62 32.01
C ASP A 611 -19.22 -12.50 30.81
N GLU A 612 -18.59 -11.91 29.79
CA GLU A 612 -18.11 -12.65 28.61
C GLU A 612 -16.99 -13.63 28.97
N LEU A 613 -15.98 -13.20 29.74
CA LEU A 613 -14.89 -14.08 30.16
C LEU A 613 -15.40 -15.25 31.04
N GLN A 614 -16.44 -15.01 31.83
CA GLN A 614 -17.12 -16.07 32.58
C GLN A 614 -17.83 -17.05 31.65
N GLU A 615 -18.55 -16.57 30.63
CA GLU A 615 -19.20 -17.42 29.62
C GLU A 615 -18.17 -18.26 28.83
N LEU A 616 -17.06 -17.67 28.40
CA LEU A 616 -15.95 -18.38 27.77
C LEU A 616 -15.33 -19.45 28.69
N THR A 617 -15.31 -19.19 30.01
CA THR A 617 -14.88 -20.18 31.01
C THR A 617 -15.88 -21.34 31.12
N GLU A 618 -17.18 -21.08 31.11
CA GLU A 618 -18.24 -22.10 31.16
C GLU A 618 -18.32 -22.95 29.88
N LEU A 619 -17.86 -22.41 28.76
CA LEU A 619 -17.68 -23.12 27.49
C LEU A 619 -16.37 -23.94 27.46
N GLY A 620 -15.50 -23.80 28.47
CA GLY A 620 -14.23 -24.51 28.59
C GLY A 620 -13.11 -23.97 27.70
N LEU A 621 -13.23 -22.71 27.25
CA LEU A 621 -12.19 -22.03 26.46
C LEU A 621 -11.16 -21.34 27.37
N LEU A 622 -11.61 -20.91 28.55
CA LEU A 622 -10.78 -20.40 29.64
C LEU A 622 -10.91 -21.30 30.87
N THR A 623 -9.97 -21.16 31.80
CA THR A 623 -9.98 -21.84 33.10
C THR A 623 -9.83 -20.82 34.22
N ALA A 624 -10.63 -21.00 35.28
CA ALA A 624 -10.55 -20.19 36.49
C ALA A 624 -9.70 -20.92 37.56
N GLY A 625 -8.60 -20.31 37.96
CA GLY A 625 -7.73 -20.75 39.06
C GLY A 625 -7.80 -19.76 40.22
N GLY A 626 -8.75 -19.92 41.15
CA GLY A 626 -8.97 -18.92 42.20
C GLY A 626 -9.46 -17.60 41.61
N ASP A 627 -8.75 -16.50 41.86
CA ASP A 627 -9.09 -15.15 41.36
C ASP A 627 -8.44 -14.85 39.99
N THR A 628 -7.74 -15.82 39.38
CA THR A 628 -7.02 -15.65 38.11
C THR A 628 -7.61 -16.50 37.00
N LEU A 629 -7.77 -15.93 35.81
CA LEU A 629 -8.11 -16.65 34.58
C LEU A 629 -6.84 -17.10 33.86
N SER A 630 -6.92 -18.24 33.18
CA SER A 630 -5.89 -18.68 32.25
C SER A 630 -6.50 -19.36 31.01
N VAL A 631 -5.77 -19.38 29.91
CA VAL A 631 -6.21 -20.01 28.66
C VAL A 631 -5.56 -21.37 28.52
N GLU A 632 -6.36 -22.40 28.21
CA GLU A 632 -5.82 -23.73 27.91
C GLU A 632 -4.84 -23.68 26.72
N PRO A 633 -3.72 -24.43 26.74
CA PRO A 633 -2.66 -24.28 25.75
C PRO A 633 -3.13 -24.36 24.29
N VAL A 634 -4.11 -25.22 24.00
CA VAL A 634 -4.64 -25.41 22.64
C VAL A 634 -5.42 -24.18 22.12
N TYR A 635 -5.95 -23.34 23.01
CA TYR A 635 -6.74 -22.15 22.63
C TYR A 635 -5.94 -20.85 22.70
N LYS A 636 -4.73 -20.83 23.28
CA LYS A 636 -3.93 -19.60 23.44
C LYS A 636 -3.73 -18.85 22.12
N ARG A 637 -3.39 -19.59 21.06
CA ARG A 637 -3.20 -19.03 19.72
C ARG A 637 -4.46 -18.35 19.18
N ILE A 638 -5.62 -18.99 19.31
CA ILE A 638 -6.87 -18.44 18.76
C ILE A 638 -7.45 -17.31 19.61
N VAL A 639 -7.21 -17.30 20.93
CA VAL A 639 -7.59 -16.17 21.79
C VAL A 639 -6.73 -14.94 21.44
N ALA A 640 -5.42 -15.12 21.25
CA ALA A 640 -4.53 -14.04 20.79
C ALA A 640 -4.94 -13.55 19.38
N GLY A 641 -5.23 -14.47 18.46
CA GLY A 641 -5.69 -14.14 17.11
C GLY A 641 -7.01 -13.38 17.09
N ALA A 642 -7.99 -13.75 17.92
CA ALA A 642 -9.26 -13.04 18.03
C ALA A 642 -9.07 -11.61 18.56
N ALA A 643 -8.18 -11.40 19.54
CA ALA A 643 -7.83 -10.06 20.02
C ALA A 643 -7.15 -9.22 18.93
N LEU A 644 -6.25 -9.81 18.13
CA LEU A 644 -5.60 -9.13 17.01
C LEU A 644 -6.62 -8.73 15.92
N MET A 645 -7.55 -9.63 15.58
CA MET A 645 -8.66 -9.33 14.68
C MET A 645 -9.54 -8.19 15.20
N LEU A 646 -9.76 -8.14 16.52
CA LEU A 646 -10.53 -7.06 17.16
C LEU A 646 -9.84 -5.70 16.96
N LEU A 647 -8.52 -5.62 17.10
CA LEU A 647 -7.74 -4.39 16.88
C LEU A 647 -7.74 -3.94 15.41
N SER A 648 -7.88 -4.87 14.47
CA SER A 648 -7.94 -4.57 13.02
C SER A 648 -9.28 -3.94 12.60
N GLY A 649 -10.30 -3.97 13.47
CA GLY A 649 -11.65 -3.50 13.16
C GLY A 649 -12.47 -4.48 12.29
N PRO A 650 -13.77 -4.23 12.14
CA PRO A 650 -14.61 -4.98 11.20
C PRO A 650 -14.15 -4.70 9.77
N ARG A 651 -13.86 -5.75 9.00
CA ARG A 651 -13.61 -5.64 7.56
C ARG A 651 -14.93 -5.31 6.86
N GLU A 652 -14.97 -4.22 6.10
CA GLU A 652 -16.14 -3.85 5.26
C GLU A 652 -16.42 -4.86 4.14
#